data_AF-A0A3D8S942-F1
#
_entry.id   AF-A0A3D8S942-F1
#
_cell.length_a   1.000
_cell.length_b   1.000
_cell.length_c   1.000
_cell.angle_alpha   90.00
_cell.angle_beta   90.00
_cell.angle_gamma   90.00
#
_symmetry.space_group_name_H-M   'P 1'
#
loop_
_entity.id
_entity.type
_entity.pdbx_description
1 polymer ?
#
loop_
_entity_poly.entity_id
_entity_poly.type
_entity_poly.pdbx_seq_one_letter_code
_entity_poly.pdbx_strand_id
1 'polypeptide(L)'
;MVKPTAPGVYSATYSNIPVYEYQFGENLKEHVMRRRHDDWINATHILKAAGFDKPARTRILEREVQKELHEKVQGGYGKYQGTWVPLEQGKALAWRSDVYEKLSTIFEFTPGNISPPPAPKHTTNKPKVPKKPAVPKWSNKPAPAPRAPVEENYDNISAQLNDDETPDDTTVASASFMDDDDRYDMSQPNTGHRKRKRDEEPIPNPAEQAHVIYSDELLDYFMMSHDQGNIARPEPPPNFQPDWIIDSDAHTAMHWASAMGDVEIMKQLKRFGANLAQPNVRGETPLMRAVLFTNCQDKQSMPAVVRELIGTIDVTDYCQATALHHAAMMNASKQKHHCARYYLDIIINKCQEMYEPDHVQQILDAQDVDGNTALHIAAKFKARKCVRALMGRGASCDIANQEGVTAEELIQELNDSRRERFTQASSSPFAPDSQRHDSYNDPLSKDLTRLGASHHSEAAMSIESKITPAVLEKFQDLAKSFDEELIDRGHSEREAKRILTSTQVELAIIREQLLEIDFEEQNGATQTATESAEFEHLHATVVNLVEQQQQLRLLDLVANEEMVSNGHVYSDSPQERLMLAQRLNHEQERRQKLVSEFILALSMAGGENGEVYRKLISNCVGIDVETIDEGLDDLLEQLEADQQNREMEVVTADA
;
A
#
# COMPACT_ATOMS: atom_id res chain seq x y z
N MET A 1 4.89 40.22 3.40
CA MET A 1 3.44 40.03 3.16
C MET A 1 2.82 39.49 4.43
N VAL A 2 1.66 40.02 4.77
CA VAL A 2 0.93 39.90 6.05
C VAL A 2 0.53 38.44 6.33
N LYS A 3 0.67 38.00 7.59
CA LYS A 3 0.15 36.71 8.10
C LYS A 3 -1.38 36.68 7.93
N PRO A 4 -2.01 35.59 7.50
CA PRO A 4 -3.41 35.34 7.82
C PRO A 4 -3.47 34.50 9.11
N THR A 5 -3.76 35.15 10.22
CA THR A 5 -4.28 34.53 11.45
C THR A 5 -5.78 34.84 11.52
N ALA A 6 -6.60 34.00 10.89
CA ALA A 6 -8.03 33.86 11.17
C ALA A 6 -8.56 32.57 10.48
N PRO A 7 -9.44 31.78 11.12
CA PRO A 7 -10.17 30.71 10.44
C PRO A 7 -11.15 31.33 9.43
N GLY A 8 -10.92 31.09 8.14
CA GLY A 8 -11.70 31.65 7.05
C GLY A 8 -12.42 30.57 6.24
N VAL A 9 -13.59 30.91 5.69
CA VAL A 9 -14.25 30.11 4.66
C VAL A 9 -13.64 30.48 3.31
N TYR A 10 -13.18 29.48 2.56
CA TYR A 10 -12.53 29.62 1.27
C TYR A 10 -13.41 29.03 0.16
N SER A 11 -13.29 29.55 -1.07
CA SER A 11 -13.89 28.90 -2.24
C SER A 11 -12.88 27.92 -2.85
N ALA A 12 -13.33 26.68 -3.11
CA ALA A 12 -12.56 25.64 -3.77
C ALA A 12 -13.44 24.83 -4.74
N THR A 13 -12.83 24.10 -5.67
CA THR A 13 -13.52 23.20 -6.59
C THR A 13 -12.83 21.85 -6.53
N TYR A 14 -13.58 20.79 -6.21
CA TYR A 14 -13.07 19.41 -6.18
C TYR A 14 -13.93 18.55 -7.10
N SER A 15 -13.29 17.80 -8.01
CA SER A 15 -14.00 16.95 -8.99
C SER A 15 -15.09 17.72 -9.76
N ASN A 16 -14.78 18.94 -10.22
CA ASN A 16 -15.70 19.87 -10.88
C ASN A 16 -16.89 20.37 -10.03
N ILE A 17 -16.93 20.06 -8.74
CA ILE A 17 -17.99 20.51 -7.83
C ILE A 17 -17.49 21.71 -6.99
N PRO A 18 -18.10 22.90 -7.13
CA PRO A 18 -17.72 24.07 -6.36
C PRO A 18 -18.21 23.95 -4.91
N VAL A 19 -17.29 24.15 -3.95
CA VAL A 19 -17.52 24.06 -2.50
C VAL A 19 -16.98 25.28 -1.74
N TYR A 20 -17.59 25.55 -0.60
CA TYR A 20 -17.01 26.35 0.47
C TYR A 20 -16.24 25.42 1.41
N GLU A 21 -14.95 25.66 1.59
CA GLU A 21 -14.08 24.91 2.51
C GLU A 21 -13.76 25.78 3.72
N TYR A 22 -14.06 25.29 4.92
CA TYR A 22 -13.68 25.91 6.18
C TYR A 22 -12.54 25.12 6.81
N GLN A 23 -11.38 25.75 6.99
CA GLN A 23 -10.20 25.14 7.60
C GLN A 23 -10.04 25.60 9.05
N PHE A 24 -9.78 24.66 9.98
CA PHE A 24 -9.66 24.92 11.41
C PHE A 24 -8.65 23.95 12.07
N GLY A 25 -8.42 24.10 13.38
CA GLY A 25 -7.46 23.29 14.16
C GLY A 25 -6.01 23.79 14.14
N GLU A 26 -5.14 23.13 14.91
CA GLU A 26 -3.71 23.46 14.95
C GLU A 26 -3.07 23.23 13.58
N ASN A 27 -2.42 24.26 13.04
CA ASN A 27 -1.81 24.28 11.70
C ASN A 27 -2.80 24.17 10.51
N LEU A 28 -4.11 24.45 10.67
CA LEU A 28 -5.12 24.46 9.58
C LEU A 28 -5.23 23.12 8.82
N LYS A 29 -4.99 21.99 9.50
CA LYS A 29 -5.03 20.65 8.88
C LYS A 29 -6.45 20.08 8.74
N GLU A 30 -7.38 20.51 9.59
CA GLU A 30 -8.77 20.03 9.57
C GLU A 30 -9.63 20.92 8.69
N HIS A 31 -10.62 20.32 8.03
CA HIS A 31 -11.48 21.02 7.09
C HIS A 31 -12.89 20.41 7.04
N VAL A 32 -13.88 21.27 6.80
CA VAL A 32 -15.27 20.91 6.53
C VAL A 32 -15.70 21.60 5.24
N MET A 33 -16.45 20.90 4.40
CA MET A 33 -16.85 21.38 3.07
C MET A 33 -18.37 21.45 2.96
N ARG A 34 -18.87 22.53 2.34
CA ARG A 34 -20.28 22.77 2.00
C ARG A 34 -20.40 23.07 0.51
N ARG A 35 -21.29 22.38 -0.22
CA ARG A 35 -21.48 22.56 -1.66
C ARG A 35 -22.19 23.87 -1.97
N ARG A 36 -21.82 24.50 -3.09
CA ARG A 36 -22.32 25.83 -3.47
C ARG A 36 -23.69 25.82 -4.17
N HIS A 37 -24.12 24.68 -4.71
CA HIS A 37 -25.32 24.59 -5.53
C HIS A 37 -26.58 24.18 -4.74
N ASP A 38 -26.42 23.39 -3.68
CA ASP A 38 -27.51 22.81 -2.89
C ASP A 38 -27.35 23.01 -1.37
N ASP A 39 -26.24 23.63 -0.93
CA ASP A 39 -25.89 23.82 0.48
C ASP A 39 -25.69 22.53 1.30
N TRP A 40 -25.45 21.40 0.64
CA TRP A 40 -25.16 20.16 1.34
C TRP A 40 -23.78 20.22 1.99
N ILE A 41 -23.64 19.64 3.18
CA ILE A 41 -22.42 19.65 3.96
C ILE A 41 -21.91 18.23 4.20
N ASN A 42 -20.59 18.06 4.23
CA ASN A 42 -19.98 16.75 4.44
C ASN A 42 -20.06 16.34 5.93
N ALA A 43 -20.95 15.40 6.25
CA ALA A 43 -21.14 14.84 7.58
C ALA A 43 -19.91 14.07 8.09
N THR A 44 -19.16 13.43 7.20
CA THR A 44 -17.91 12.74 7.57
C THR A 44 -16.87 13.72 8.10
N HIS A 45 -16.80 14.93 7.55
CA HIS A 45 -15.93 15.99 8.05
C HIS A 45 -16.37 16.51 9.41
N ILE A 46 -17.68 16.68 9.63
CA ILE A 46 -18.24 17.10 10.93
C ILE A 46 -17.86 16.08 12.02
N LEU A 47 -18.00 14.78 11.74
CA LEU A 47 -17.65 13.74 12.70
C LEU A 47 -16.13 13.65 12.93
N LYS A 48 -15.32 13.94 11.90
CA LYS A 48 -13.86 14.06 12.05
C LYS A 48 -13.48 15.24 12.94
N ALA A 49 -14.16 16.38 12.78
CA ALA A 49 -13.99 17.58 13.62
C ALA A 49 -14.37 17.32 15.09
N ALA A 50 -15.32 16.41 15.33
CA ALA A 50 -15.74 15.99 16.65
C ALA A 50 -14.77 14.99 17.32
N GLY A 51 -13.71 14.55 16.63
CA GLY A 51 -12.70 13.64 17.18
C GLY A 51 -13.06 12.15 17.11
N PHE A 52 -14.08 11.77 16.33
CA PHE A 52 -14.42 10.36 16.10
C PHE A 52 -13.41 9.69 15.15
N ASP A 53 -12.96 8.49 15.53
CA ASP A 53 -12.11 7.61 14.74
C ASP A 53 -12.86 7.00 13.54
N LYS A 54 -12.13 6.39 12.59
CA LYS A 54 -12.74 5.88 11.34
C LYS A 54 -13.88 4.84 11.60
N PRO A 55 -13.73 3.89 12.54
CA PRO A 55 -14.82 3.01 12.96
C PRO A 55 -16.05 3.72 13.55
N ALA A 56 -15.90 4.62 14.54
CA ALA A 56 -17.06 5.28 15.15
C ALA A 56 -17.78 6.20 14.15
N ARG A 57 -17.04 6.90 13.27
CA ARG A 57 -17.64 7.70 12.19
C ARG A 57 -18.51 6.85 11.27
N THR A 58 -18.04 5.67 10.89
CA THR A 58 -18.78 4.78 9.98
C THR A 58 -20.10 4.33 10.62
N ARG A 59 -20.09 3.99 11.90
CA ARG A 59 -21.29 3.58 12.64
C ARG A 59 -22.31 4.72 12.82
N ILE A 60 -21.85 5.93 13.20
CA ILE A 60 -22.75 7.08 13.33
C ILE A 60 -23.38 7.42 11.97
N LEU A 61 -22.58 7.35 10.91
CA LEU A 61 -23.08 7.53 9.55
C LEU A 61 -24.15 6.48 9.22
N GLU A 62 -23.89 5.18 9.43
CA GLU A 62 -24.85 4.11 9.09
C GLU A 62 -26.12 4.11 9.97
N ARG A 63 -26.02 4.47 11.25
CA ARG A 63 -27.12 4.37 12.21
C ARG A 63 -28.02 5.58 12.30
N GLU A 64 -27.47 6.76 12.11
CA GLU A 64 -28.19 8.02 12.33
C GLU A 64 -28.31 8.82 11.05
N VAL A 65 -27.23 8.94 10.29
CA VAL A 65 -27.16 9.86 9.15
C VAL A 65 -27.72 9.22 7.87
N GLN A 66 -27.37 7.96 7.59
CA GLN A 66 -27.76 7.23 6.39
C GLN A 66 -29.20 6.68 6.44
N LYS A 67 -29.86 6.74 7.60
CA LYS A 67 -31.29 6.43 7.70
C LYS A 67 -32.17 7.56 7.16
N GLU A 68 -31.65 8.77 7.11
CA GLU A 68 -32.34 9.95 6.59
C GLU A 68 -31.80 10.32 5.19
N LEU A 69 -32.23 11.47 4.65
CA LEU A 69 -31.82 11.95 3.32
C LEU A 69 -30.31 12.27 3.29
N HIS A 70 -29.54 11.49 2.53
CA HIS A 70 -28.08 11.61 2.46
C HIS A 70 -27.57 11.20 1.07
N GLU A 71 -26.32 11.56 0.77
CA GLU A 71 -25.62 11.20 -0.46
C GLU A 71 -24.23 10.67 -0.11
N LYS A 72 -23.89 9.49 -0.60
CA LYS A 72 -22.60 8.87 -0.35
C LYS A 72 -21.69 9.07 -1.57
N VAL A 73 -20.68 9.92 -1.43
CA VAL A 73 -19.68 10.13 -2.47
C VAL A 73 -18.48 9.22 -2.19
N GLN A 74 -18.25 8.23 -3.06
CA GLN A 74 -17.13 7.29 -3.02
C GLN A 74 -16.38 7.37 -4.36
N GLY A 75 -15.04 7.39 -4.34
CA GLY A 75 -14.22 7.64 -5.54
C GLY A 75 -13.85 9.11 -5.75
N GLY A 76 -12.87 9.40 -6.61
CA GLY A 76 -12.38 10.76 -6.88
C GLY A 76 -11.42 11.35 -5.82
N TYR A 77 -11.32 12.68 -5.74
CA TYR A 77 -10.34 13.38 -4.89
C TYR A 77 -10.61 13.12 -3.39
N GLY A 78 -9.63 12.55 -2.69
CA GLY A 78 -9.81 12.01 -1.33
C GLY A 78 -10.34 12.98 -0.27
N LYS A 79 -10.14 14.30 -0.41
CA LYS A 79 -10.69 15.29 0.54
C LYS A 79 -12.19 15.58 0.34
N TYR A 80 -12.76 15.24 -0.81
CA TYR A 80 -14.18 15.50 -1.11
C TYR A 80 -15.07 14.29 -0.78
N GLN A 81 -14.46 13.12 -0.59
CA GLN A 81 -15.16 11.87 -0.28
C GLN A 81 -15.85 11.93 1.09
N GLY A 82 -16.99 11.27 1.20
CA GLY A 82 -17.75 11.21 2.45
C GLY A 82 -19.25 11.09 2.24
N THR A 83 -19.98 11.12 3.36
CA THR A 83 -21.44 11.23 3.36
C THR A 83 -21.83 12.70 3.44
N TRP A 84 -22.60 13.16 2.47
CA TRP A 84 -23.13 14.51 2.37
C TRP A 84 -24.59 14.54 2.82
N VAL A 85 -24.96 15.57 3.56
CA VAL A 85 -26.31 15.77 4.08
C VAL A 85 -26.77 17.22 3.90
N PRO A 86 -28.09 17.47 3.82
CA PRO A 86 -28.64 18.82 3.89
C PRO A 86 -28.13 19.63 5.08
N LEU A 87 -27.98 20.95 4.89
CA LEU A 87 -27.42 21.86 5.88
C LEU A 87 -28.06 21.73 7.27
N GLU A 88 -29.39 21.63 7.33
CA GLU A 88 -30.14 21.53 8.60
C GLU A 88 -29.84 20.23 9.36
N GLN A 89 -29.69 19.11 8.66
CA GLN A 89 -29.26 17.85 9.28
C GLN A 89 -27.80 17.91 9.73
N GLY A 90 -26.93 18.54 8.94
CA GLY A 90 -25.55 18.80 9.33
C GLY A 90 -25.43 19.62 10.61
N LYS A 91 -26.27 20.66 10.78
CA LYS A 91 -26.35 21.44 12.01
C LYS A 91 -26.79 20.57 13.19
N ALA A 92 -27.87 19.79 13.03
CA ALA A 92 -28.35 18.90 14.08
C ALA A 92 -27.28 17.87 14.50
N LEU A 93 -26.55 17.30 13.54
CA LEU A 93 -25.43 16.40 13.79
C LEU A 93 -24.29 17.08 14.57
N ALA A 94 -23.96 18.33 14.21
CA ALA A 94 -22.93 19.10 14.89
C ALA A 94 -23.32 19.49 16.32
N TRP A 95 -24.60 19.78 16.58
CA TRP A 95 -25.12 20.02 17.93
C TRP A 95 -25.05 18.76 18.80
N ARG A 96 -25.43 17.60 18.27
CA ARG A 96 -25.34 16.32 18.99
C ARG A 96 -23.90 15.88 19.28
N SER A 97 -22.97 16.24 18.38
CA SER A 97 -21.55 15.90 18.50
C SER A 97 -20.72 16.96 19.23
N ASP A 98 -21.36 17.95 19.87
CA ASP A 98 -20.73 19.05 20.61
C ASP A 98 -19.63 19.80 19.82
N VAL A 99 -19.83 19.96 18.52
CA VAL A 99 -18.86 20.59 17.60
C VAL A 99 -19.44 21.80 16.86
N TYR A 100 -20.70 22.14 17.11
CA TYR A 100 -21.40 23.24 16.45
C TYR A 100 -20.67 24.58 16.62
N GLU A 101 -20.23 24.92 17.84
CA GLU A 101 -19.55 26.21 18.09
C GLU A 101 -18.26 26.36 17.28
N LYS A 102 -17.51 25.26 17.08
CA LYS A 102 -16.27 25.23 16.30
C LYS A 102 -16.51 25.40 14.79
N LEU A 103 -17.66 24.93 14.30
CA LEU A 103 -18.03 24.90 12.88
C LEU A 103 -19.10 25.94 12.51
N SER A 104 -19.53 26.79 13.45
CA SER A 104 -20.57 27.81 13.26
C SER A 104 -20.32 28.68 12.02
N THR A 105 -19.07 29.01 11.76
CA THR A 105 -18.61 29.80 10.61
C THR A 105 -19.03 29.23 9.25
N ILE A 106 -19.05 27.90 9.05
CA ILE A 106 -19.45 27.30 7.75
C ILE A 106 -20.97 27.09 7.65
N PHE A 107 -21.65 26.91 8.79
CA PHE A 107 -23.10 26.75 8.86
C PHE A 107 -23.85 28.07 8.64
N GLU A 108 -23.33 29.17 9.18
CA GLU A 108 -23.95 30.50 9.10
C GLU A 108 -23.46 31.32 7.91
N PHE A 109 -22.46 30.80 7.18
CA PHE A 109 -21.94 31.45 5.97
C PHE A 109 -23.05 31.67 4.94
N THR A 110 -23.31 32.94 4.61
CA THR A 110 -24.27 33.35 3.59
C THR A 110 -23.48 33.90 2.40
N PRO A 111 -23.63 33.35 1.18
CA PRO A 111 -22.89 33.82 0.02
C PRO A 111 -23.32 35.24 -0.36
N GLY A 112 -22.40 36.21 -0.26
CA GLY A 112 -22.59 37.57 -0.76
C GLY A 112 -22.22 37.71 -2.24
N ASN A 113 -22.44 38.90 -2.82
CA ASN A 113 -22.07 39.24 -4.21
C ASN A 113 -20.56 39.22 -4.50
N ILE A 114 -19.72 38.91 -3.50
CA ILE A 114 -18.27 38.81 -3.59
C ILE A 114 -17.91 37.42 -3.06
N SER A 115 -17.40 36.55 -3.93
CA SER A 115 -16.96 35.20 -3.51
C SER A 115 -15.77 35.30 -2.56
N PRO A 116 -15.71 34.49 -1.48
CA PRO A 116 -14.60 34.49 -0.55
C PRO A 116 -13.28 34.18 -1.27
N PRO A 117 -12.12 34.60 -0.70
CA PRO A 117 -10.82 34.39 -1.33
C PRO A 117 -10.61 32.91 -1.67
N PRO A 118 -9.97 32.61 -2.81
CA PRO A 118 -9.60 31.22 -3.14
C PRO A 118 -8.72 30.67 -2.01
N ALA A 119 -8.91 29.39 -1.68
CA ALA A 119 -8.11 28.74 -0.64
C ALA A 119 -6.62 28.98 -0.88
N PRO A 120 -5.81 29.28 0.16
CA PRO A 120 -4.39 29.51 0.01
C PRO A 120 -3.77 28.34 -0.75
N LYS A 121 -3.20 28.64 -1.93
CA LYS A 121 -2.76 27.70 -2.96
C LYS A 121 -2.25 26.39 -2.36
N HIS A 122 -3.03 25.32 -2.47
CA HIS A 122 -2.46 23.98 -2.45
C HIS A 122 -1.46 23.93 -3.59
N THR A 123 -0.19 23.82 -3.24
CA THR A 123 0.89 23.64 -4.20
C THR A 123 0.58 22.34 -4.93
N THR A 124 0.04 22.46 -6.14
CA THR A 124 0.18 21.45 -7.17
C THR A 124 1.68 21.21 -7.33
N ASN A 125 2.07 19.93 -7.31
CA ASN A 125 3.39 19.39 -7.63
C ASN A 125 4.48 20.43 -7.91
N LYS A 126 5.46 20.57 -7.01
CA LYS A 126 6.79 20.97 -7.46
C LYS A 126 7.32 19.84 -8.35
N PRO A 127 7.55 20.04 -9.66
CA PRO A 127 8.48 19.18 -10.37
C PRO A 127 9.83 19.32 -9.67
N LYS A 128 10.39 18.20 -9.18
CA LYS A 128 11.78 18.16 -8.73
C LYS A 128 12.64 18.47 -9.94
N VAL A 129 13.16 19.69 -9.99
CA VAL A 129 14.30 20.08 -10.83
C VAL A 129 15.43 19.08 -10.56
N PRO A 130 16.04 18.48 -11.60
CA PRO A 130 17.16 17.57 -11.43
C PRO A 130 18.35 18.34 -10.84
N LYS A 131 18.80 17.92 -9.64
CA LYS A 131 20.09 18.38 -9.12
C LYS A 131 21.18 17.83 -10.04
N LYS A 132 21.94 18.75 -10.64
CA LYS A 132 23.19 18.43 -11.35
C LYS A 132 24.11 17.60 -10.45
N PRO A 133 24.85 16.61 -10.99
CA PRO A 133 25.79 15.83 -10.22
C PRO A 133 26.89 16.77 -9.68
N ALA A 134 27.12 16.71 -8.37
CA ALA A 134 28.26 17.37 -7.76
C ALA A 134 29.54 16.61 -8.18
N VAL A 135 30.39 17.31 -8.92
CA VAL A 135 31.74 16.88 -9.27
C VAL A 135 32.55 16.67 -7.97
N PRO A 136 33.28 15.56 -7.78
CA PRO A 136 34.12 15.37 -6.61
C PRO A 136 35.26 16.38 -6.60
N LYS A 137 35.27 17.30 -5.61
CA LYS A 137 36.45 18.12 -5.32
C LYS A 137 37.42 17.32 -4.46
N TRP A 138 38.47 16.82 -5.09
CA TRP A 138 39.69 16.36 -4.42
C TRP A 138 40.59 17.58 -4.16
N SER A 139 40.92 17.87 -2.91
CA SER A 139 42.29 18.24 -2.49
C SER A 139 42.38 18.69 -1.03
N ASN A 140 43.22 17.95 -0.30
CA ASN A 140 44.25 18.35 0.66
C ASN A 140 43.90 19.27 1.84
N LYS A 141 44.05 18.71 3.05
CA LYS A 141 44.93 19.24 4.12
C LYS A 141 45.11 18.22 5.28
N PRO A 142 46.13 18.37 6.16
CA PRO A 142 47.19 17.36 6.33
C PRO A 142 47.10 16.54 7.64
N ALA A 143 48.01 15.56 7.73
CA ALA A 143 48.20 14.53 8.77
C ALA A 143 48.19 15.03 10.24
N PRO A 144 47.76 14.17 11.20
CA PRO A 144 47.90 14.44 12.63
C PRO A 144 49.24 13.94 13.20
N ALA A 145 49.78 14.67 14.18
CA ALA A 145 50.94 14.30 14.98
C ALA A 145 50.52 13.49 16.26
N PRO A 146 51.45 12.76 16.93
CA PRO A 146 51.11 11.56 17.71
C PRO A 146 51.26 11.64 19.25
N ARG A 147 50.52 10.76 19.94
CA ARG A 147 50.70 10.12 21.29
C ARG A 147 50.61 11.06 22.53
N ALA A 148 50.10 10.69 23.71
CA ALA A 148 50.31 9.47 24.53
C ALA A 148 49.20 9.33 25.66
N PRO A 149 49.33 8.51 26.75
CA PRO A 149 48.39 7.40 27.08
C PRO A 149 47.79 7.41 28.53
N VAL A 150 47.18 6.27 28.96
CA VAL A 150 46.92 5.80 30.36
C VAL A 150 45.60 6.37 30.99
N GLU A 151 44.68 5.71 31.71
CA GLU A 151 44.50 4.40 32.37
C GLU A 151 43.00 4.12 32.70
N GLU A 152 42.75 2.91 33.22
CA GLU A 152 41.59 2.28 33.87
C GLU A 152 40.65 3.15 34.75
N ASN A 153 39.33 2.88 34.77
CA ASN A 153 38.66 2.18 35.88
C ASN A 153 37.12 2.05 35.77
N TYR A 154 36.62 1.09 36.54
CA TYR A 154 35.26 0.59 36.76
C TYR A 154 34.23 1.59 37.36
N ASP A 155 32.95 1.26 37.10
CA ASP A 155 31.77 1.34 37.98
C ASP A 155 31.03 2.66 38.32
N ASN A 156 29.79 2.71 37.80
CA ASN A 156 28.51 2.79 38.53
C ASN A 156 27.85 4.16 38.92
N ILE A 157 26.56 4.24 38.51
CA ILE A 157 25.36 4.92 39.07
C ILE A 157 25.20 6.47 39.07
N SER A 158 24.08 6.86 38.45
CA SER A 158 23.08 7.89 38.83
C SER A 158 23.12 9.29 38.20
N ALA A 159 22.05 9.51 37.41
CA ALA A 159 21.08 10.62 37.46
C ALA A 159 21.56 12.08 37.35
N GLN A 160 21.22 12.70 36.21
CA GLN A 160 20.62 14.05 36.03
C GLN A 160 20.38 14.24 34.53
N LEU A 161 19.16 14.04 33.99
CA LEU A 161 18.04 15.00 33.89
C LEU A 161 18.39 16.31 33.16
N ASN A 162 17.94 16.36 31.89
CA ASN A 162 17.48 17.47 31.04
C ASN A 162 18.09 17.31 29.64
N ASP A 163 17.43 17.57 28.51
CA ASP A 163 16.05 17.85 28.13
C ASP A 163 16.18 17.97 26.59
N ASP A 164 15.56 17.09 25.81
CA ASP A 164 15.39 17.31 24.37
C ASP A 164 14.22 16.44 23.87
N GLU A 165 13.04 17.06 23.92
CA GLU A 165 11.81 16.57 23.30
C GLU A 165 11.97 16.54 21.77
N THR A 166 11.85 15.35 21.19
CA THR A 166 11.45 15.22 19.78
C THR A 166 10.25 14.26 19.70
N PRO A 167 9.10 14.70 19.13
CA PRO A 167 7.90 13.90 18.99
C PRO A 167 7.92 13.18 17.65
N ASP A 168 7.90 11.85 17.65
CA ASP A 168 7.56 11.07 16.46
C ASP A 168 6.67 9.89 16.88
N ASP A 169 5.38 10.05 16.63
CA ASP A 169 4.41 8.97 16.66
C ASP A 169 3.68 8.87 15.32
N THR A 170 3.52 7.62 14.88
CA THR A 170 2.57 7.10 13.87
C THR A 170 2.77 7.49 12.40
N THR A 171 2.51 6.64 11.39
CA THR A 171 2.09 5.24 11.29
C THR A 171 2.39 4.82 9.85
N VAL A 172 3.19 3.77 9.64
CA VAL A 172 3.29 3.12 8.32
C VAL A 172 2.49 1.83 8.39
N ALA A 173 1.28 1.88 7.85
CA ALA A 173 0.52 0.69 7.49
C ALA A 173 1.20 0.05 6.26
N SER A 174 2.04 -0.96 6.50
CA SER A 174 2.53 -1.83 5.44
C SER A 174 1.45 -2.86 5.10
N ALA A 175 0.83 -2.67 3.94
CA ALA A 175 0.29 -3.76 3.15
C ALA A 175 1.42 -4.75 2.83
N SER A 176 1.21 -6.03 3.12
CA SER A 176 2.11 -7.10 2.73
C SER A 176 1.40 -8.07 1.80
N PHE A 177 1.74 -7.92 0.52
CA PHE A 177 2.07 -8.98 -0.43
C PHE A 177 2.27 -10.37 0.21
N MET A 178 1.39 -11.33 -0.09
CA MET A 178 1.70 -12.77 -0.06
C MET A 178 1.05 -13.45 -1.26
N ASP A 179 1.92 -14.19 -1.94
CA ASP A 179 1.74 -15.07 -3.09
C ASP A 179 0.85 -16.27 -2.72
N ASP A 180 0.10 -16.74 -3.70
CA ASP A 180 -0.94 -17.77 -3.65
C ASP A 180 -0.41 -19.16 -3.25
N ASP A 181 -1.04 -19.77 -2.24
CA ASP A 181 -1.58 -21.13 -2.31
C ASP A 181 -2.51 -21.38 -1.10
N ASP A 182 -3.64 -22.06 -1.35
CA ASP A 182 -4.76 -22.39 -0.45
C ASP A 182 -5.83 -21.30 -0.21
N ARG A 183 -6.76 -21.28 -1.17
CA ARG A 183 -7.97 -20.45 -1.33
C ARG A 183 -8.81 -20.29 -0.05
N TYR A 184 -8.76 -19.10 0.54
CA TYR A 184 -9.90 -18.45 1.21
C TYR A 184 -10.58 -17.52 0.19
N ASP A 185 -11.69 -17.97 -0.39
CA ASP A 185 -12.55 -17.12 -1.21
C ASP A 185 -13.44 -16.26 -0.30
N MET A 186 -12.95 -15.08 0.07
CA MET A 186 -13.79 -14.00 0.60
C MET A 186 -14.27 -13.16 -0.58
N SER A 187 -15.30 -13.65 -1.26
CA SER A 187 -16.06 -12.86 -2.22
C SER A 187 -16.58 -11.60 -1.53
N GLN A 188 -16.10 -10.43 -1.94
CA GLN A 188 -16.75 -9.16 -1.63
C GLN A 188 -18.17 -9.16 -2.22
N PRO A 189 -19.23 -8.86 -1.46
CA PRO A 189 -20.45 -8.35 -2.06
C PRO A 189 -20.41 -6.82 -2.03
N ASN A 190 -20.41 -6.28 -3.23
CA ASN A 190 -20.94 -5.00 -3.65
C ASN A 190 -21.99 -4.41 -2.68
N THR A 191 -21.78 -3.16 -2.23
CA THR A 191 -22.73 -2.38 -1.44
C THR A 191 -23.88 -1.88 -2.32
N GLY A 192 -24.73 -2.80 -2.73
CA GLY A 192 -26.02 -2.53 -3.34
C GLY A 192 -27.10 -3.19 -2.51
N HIS A 193 -28.14 -2.44 -2.16
CA HIS A 193 -29.35 -2.90 -1.48
C HIS A 193 -29.66 -4.39 -1.72
N ARG A 194 -29.34 -5.24 -0.76
CA ARG A 194 -29.96 -6.55 -0.65
C ARG A 194 -30.49 -6.70 0.77
N LYS A 195 -31.82 -6.57 0.86
CA LYS A 195 -32.61 -7.38 1.80
C LYS A 195 -31.90 -8.73 1.90
N ARG A 196 -31.37 -9.08 3.08
CA ARG A 196 -30.96 -10.45 3.34
C ARG A 196 -32.20 -11.28 2.98
N LYS A 197 -32.07 -12.11 1.94
CA LYS A 197 -33.09 -13.08 1.57
C LYS A 197 -33.11 -14.06 2.73
N ARG A 198 -33.89 -13.68 3.74
CA ARG A 198 -34.29 -14.49 4.87
C ARG A 198 -35.08 -15.62 4.24
N ASP A 199 -34.46 -16.79 4.13
CA ASP A 199 -35.22 -18.01 3.97
C ASP A 199 -36.31 -17.99 5.03
N GLU A 200 -37.54 -18.27 4.59
CA GLU A 200 -38.78 -18.10 5.33
C GLU A 200 -38.82 -19.00 6.57
N GLU A 201 -38.14 -18.58 7.64
CA GLU A 201 -38.26 -19.15 8.98
C GLU A 201 -39.03 -18.17 9.88
N PRO A 202 -39.91 -18.71 10.75
CA PRO A 202 -41.06 -18.01 11.31
C PRO A 202 -40.67 -16.81 12.18
N ILE A 203 -41.65 -15.95 12.42
CA ILE A 203 -41.56 -14.72 13.24
C ILE A 203 -40.75 -15.02 14.52
N PRO A 204 -39.60 -14.35 14.77
CA PRO A 204 -38.78 -14.66 15.93
C PRO A 204 -39.58 -14.31 17.18
N ASN A 205 -39.56 -15.21 18.15
CA ASN A 205 -40.14 -14.98 19.46
C ASN A 205 -39.56 -13.64 20.02
N PRO A 206 -40.32 -12.76 20.69
CA PRO A 206 -39.79 -11.52 21.26
C PRO A 206 -38.51 -11.67 22.08
N ALA A 207 -38.31 -12.85 22.71
CA ALA A 207 -37.07 -13.19 23.40
C ALA A 207 -35.86 -13.36 22.45
N GLU A 208 -36.04 -14.00 21.30
CA GLU A 208 -35.00 -14.18 20.29
C GLU A 208 -34.61 -12.84 19.65
N GLN A 209 -35.60 -11.97 19.40
CA GLN A 209 -35.33 -10.63 18.91
C GLN A 209 -34.50 -9.80 19.91
N ALA A 210 -34.72 -9.96 21.21
CA ALA A 210 -33.93 -9.30 22.24
C ALA A 210 -32.47 -9.80 22.27
N HIS A 211 -32.23 -11.09 22.04
CA HIS A 211 -30.86 -11.63 21.93
C HIS A 211 -30.13 -11.12 20.70
N VAL A 212 -30.82 -10.97 19.57
CA VAL A 212 -30.24 -10.41 18.34
C VAL A 212 -29.84 -8.93 18.54
N ILE A 213 -30.69 -8.14 19.20
CA ILE A 213 -30.36 -6.73 19.50
C ILE A 213 -29.16 -6.65 20.44
N TYR A 214 -29.17 -7.45 21.52
CA TYR A 214 -28.05 -7.50 22.46
C TYR A 214 -26.75 -7.97 21.79
N SER A 215 -26.81 -8.96 20.89
CA SER A 215 -25.62 -9.44 20.18
C SER A 215 -25.02 -8.37 19.28
N ASP A 216 -25.86 -7.59 18.59
CA ASP A 216 -25.41 -6.48 17.75
C ASP A 216 -24.76 -5.37 18.61
N GLU A 217 -25.38 -4.98 19.72
CA GLU A 217 -24.84 -4.00 20.66
C GLU A 217 -23.52 -4.45 21.31
N LEU A 218 -23.41 -5.74 21.63
CA LEU A 218 -22.20 -6.33 22.22
C LEU A 218 -21.04 -6.35 21.21
N LEU A 219 -21.31 -6.70 19.95
CA LEU A 219 -20.31 -6.63 18.88
C LEU A 219 -19.83 -5.19 18.65
N ASP A 220 -20.74 -4.22 18.72
CA ASP A 220 -20.35 -2.81 18.63
C ASP A 220 -19.43 -2.39 19.75
N TYR A 221 -19.78 -2.75 20.98
CA TYR A 221 -18.96 -2.46 22.13
C TYR A 221 -17.55 -3.01 21.94
N PHE A 222 -17.41 -4.26 21.49
CA PHE A 222 -16.09 -4.84 21.22
C PHE A 222 -15.32 -4.08 20.14
N MET A 223 -15.97 -3.67 19.06
CA MET A 223 -15.34 -2.90 17.97
C MET A 223 -15.00 -1.45 18.35
N MET A 224 -15.68 -0.84 19.33
CA MET A 224 -15.46 0.54 19.75
C MET A 224 -14.57 0.68 21.00
N SER A 225 -14.46 -0.37 21.80
CA SER A 225 -13.75 -0.35 23.09
C SER A 225 -12.23 -0.13 23.01
N HIS A 226 -11.66 -0.09 21.80
CA HIS A 226 -10.22 0.09 21.61
C HIS A 226 -9.77 1.55 21.65
N ASP A 227 -10.66 2.53 21.43
CA ASP A 227 -10.21 3.91 21.15
C ASP A 227 -10.66 4.98 22.14
N GLN A 228 -11.71 4.79 22.96
CA GLN A 228 -12.13 5.82 23.94
C GLN A 228 -12.75 5.26 25.23
N GLY A 229 -12.44 5.92 26.35
CA GLY A 229 -12.90 5.57 27.68
C GLY A 229 -14.42 5.56 27.82
N ASN A 230 -14.91 4.52 28.51
CA ASN A 230 -16.22 4.41 29.15
C ASN A 230 -17.45 4.43 28.22
N ILE A 231 -17.41 3.65 27.14
CA ILE A 231 -18.66 3.20 26.47
C ILE A 231 -19.42 2.31 27.45
N ALA A 232 -20.68 2.67 27.73
CA ALA A 232 -21.53 1.91 28.63
C ALA A 232 -21.71 0.49 28.09
N ARG A 233 -21.51 -0.51 28.96
CA ARG A 233 -21.64 -1.92 28.59
C ARG A 233 -23.12 -2.24 28.31
N PRO A 234 -23.43 -2.93 27.21
CA PRO A 234 -24.79 -3.39 26.94
C PRO A 234 -25.31 -4.25 28.10
N GLU A 235 -26.51 -3.97 28.57
CA GLU A 235 -27.15 -4.77 29.61
C GLU A 235 -27.83 -6.00 29.00
N PRO A 236 -27.63 -7.21 29.58
CA PRO A 236 -28.25 -8.40 29.06
C PRO A 236 -29.77 -8.38 29.26
N PRO A 237 -30.56 -8.93 28.32
CA PRO A 237 -32.02 -8.95 28.43
C PRO A 237 -32.52 -9.79 29.63
N PRO A 238 -33.75 -9.58 30.12
CA PRO A 238 -34.27 -10.27 31.31
C PRO A 238 -34.26 -11.81 31.25
N ASN A 239 -34.37 -12.39 30.05
CA ASN A 239 -34.26 -13.85 29.81
C ASN A 239 -32.97 -14.17 29.06
N PHE A 240 -31.83 -13.68 29.56
CA PHE A 240 -30.54 -13.80 28.90
C PHE A 240 -30.10 -15.27 28.74
N GLN A 241 -29.70 -15.65 27.52
CA GLN A 241 -29.14 -16.95 27.19
C GLN A 241 -27.67 -16.73 26.85
N PRO A 242 -26.74 -17.11 27.73
CA PRO A 242 -25.33 -16.77 27.56
C PRO A 242 -24.66 -17.49 26.38
N ASP A 243 -25.18 -18.66 26.00
CA ASP A 243 -24.65 -19.48 24.90
C ASP A 243 -25.33 -19.18 23.55
N TRP A 244 -26.03 -18.04 23.46
CA TRP A 244 -26.61 -17.58 22.20
C TRP A 244 -25.51 -17.30 21.15
N ILE A 245 -25.76 -17.78 19.93
CA ILE A 245 -24.85 -17.61 18.79
C ILE A 245 -24.97 -16.20 18.23
N ILE A 246 -23.83 -15.53 18.11
CA ILE A 246 -23.74 -14.13 17.68
C ILE A 246 -23.46 -14.01 16.18
N ASP A 247 -22.67 -14.91 15.61
CA ASP A 247 -22.19 -14.81 14.22
C ASP A 247 -22.35 -16.11 13.41
N SER A 248 -21.94 -16.07 12.14
CA SER A 248 -22.01 -17.19 11.20
C SER A 248 -21.12 -18.37 11.58
N ASP A 249 -20.07 -18.12 12.37
CA ASP A 249 -19.09 -19.12 12.78
C ASP A 249 -19.49 -19.80 14.10
N ALA A 250 -20.72 -19.57 14.56
CA ALA A 250 -21.27 -20.05 15.82
C ALA A 250 -20.50 -19.60 17.06
N HIS A 251 -19.88 -18.41 17.04
CA HIS A 251 -19.28 -17.86 18.24
C HIS A 251 -20.35 -17.36 19.21
N THR A 252 -20.19 -17.72 20.48
CA THR A 252 -20.96 -17.15 21.59
C THR A 252 -20.35 -15.83 22.07
N ALA A 253 -21.08 -15.11 22.92
CA ALA A 253 -20.58 -13.93 23.63
C ALA A 253 -19.24 -14.20 24.36
N MET A 254 -19.08 -15.43 24.88
CA MET A 254 -17.89 -15.86 25.59
C MET A 254 -16.66 -15.92 24.67
N HIS A 255 -16.81 -16.36 23.42
CA HIS A 255 -15.72 -16.39 22.43
C HIS A 255 -15.21 -14.98 22.12
N TRP A 256 -16.12 -14.05 21.84
CA TRP A 256 -15.81 -12.66 21.54
C TRP A 256 -15.16 -11.95 22.73
N ALA A 257 -15.73 -12.09 23.94
CA ALA A 257 -15.16 -11.50 25.15
C ALA A 257 -13.72 -12.00 25.42
N SER A 258 -13.47 -13.28 25.17
CA SER A 258 -12.15 -13.91 25.36
C SER A 258 -11.15 -13.44 24.29
N ALA A 259 -11.56 -13.39 23.02
CA ALA A 259 -10.73 -12.90 21.91
C ALA A 259 -10.36 -11.42 22.05
N MET A 260 -11.23 -10.61 22.64
CA MET A 260 -11.02 -9.17 22.89
C MET A 260 -10.31 -8.89 24.22
N GLY A 261 -10.16 -9.92 25.07
CA GLY A 261 -9.54 -9.82 26.39
C GLY A 261 -10.34 -9.01 27.41
N ASP A 262 -11.67 -8.91 27.27
CA ASP A 262 -12.54 -8.20 28.23
C ASP A 262 -13.00 -9.12 29.35
N VAL A 263 -12.16 -9.20 30.38
CA VAL A 263 -12.34 -10.08 31.56
C VAL A 263 -13.63 -9.79 32.32
N GLU A 264 -14.15 -8.56 32.26
CA GLU A 264 -15.32 -8.21 33.06
C GLU A 264 -16.60 -8.75 32.44
N ILE A 265 -16.71 -8.69 31.10
CA ILE A 265 -17.80 -9.37 30.37
C ILE A 265 -17.67 -10.88 30.55
N MET A 266 -16.45 -11.43 30.54
CA MET A 266 -16.24 -12.85 30.81
C MET A 266 -16.81 -13.28 32.17
N LYS A 267 -16.54 -12.51 33.23
CA LYS A 267 -17.09 -12.76 34.57
C LYS A 267 -18.60 -12.62 34.60
N GLN A 268 -19.16 -11.64 33.91
CA GLN A 268 -20.61 -11.44 33.82
C GLN A 268 -21.29 -12.63 33.13
N LEU A 269 -20.79 -13.07 31.97
CA LEU A 269 -21.29 -14.24 31.25
C LEU A 269 -21.21 -15.51 32.10
N LYS A 270 -20.10 -15.70 32.82
CA LYS A 270 -19.94 -16.82 33.76
C LYS A 270 -20.96 -16.79 34.90
N ARG A 271 -21.30 -15.60 35.43
CA ARG A 271 -22.37 -15.45 36.45
C ARG A 271 -23.76 -15.80 35.90
N PHE A 272 -23.99 -15.57 34.61
CA PHE A 272 -25.22 -15.99 33.92
C PHE A 272 -25.24 -17.47 33.52
N GLY A 273 -24.17 -18.23 33.83
CA GLY A 273 -24.10 -19.66 33.54
C GLY A 273 -23.66 -20.00 32.13
N ALA A 274 -22.87 -19.14 31.48
CA ALA A 274 -22.27 -19.44 30.18
C ALA A 274 -21.48 -20.75 30.19
N ASN A 275 -21.66 -21.57 29.17
CA ASN A 275 -20.85 -22.76 28.96
C ASN A 275 -19.47 -22.36 28.42
N LEU A 276 -18.46 -22.46 29.29
CA LEU A 276 -17.08 -22.09 28.95
C LEU A 276 -16.45 -23.01 27.88
N ALA A 277 -16.98 -24.22 27.71
CA ALA A 277 -16.51 -25.22 26.76
C ALA A 277 -17.37 -25.29 25.49
N GLN A 278 -18.28 -24.33 25.27
CA GLN A 278 -19.12 -24.31 24.09
C GLN A 278 -18.25 -24.25 22.82
N PRO A 279 -18.38 -25.22 21.90
CA PRO A 279 -17.64 -25.18 20.64
C PRO A 279 -18.31 -24.25 19.62
N ASN A 280 -17.49 -23.60 18.79
CA ASN A 280 -17.92 -22.91 17.57
C ASN A 280 -18.03 -23.90 16.38
N VAL A 281 -18.23 -23.39 15.14
CA VAL A 281 -18.32 -24.24 13.91
C VAL A 281 -17.09 -25.11 13.68
N ARG A 282 -15.93 -24.74 14.21
CA ARG A 282 -14.67 -25.50 14.09
C ARG A 282 -14.38 -26.38 15.31
N GLY A 283 -15.29 -26.44 16.29
CA GLY A 283 -15.08 -27.18 17.53
C GLY A 283 -14.28 -26.41 18.58
N GLU A 284 -13.96 -25.15 18.33
CA GLU A 284 -12.99 -24.41 19.11
C GLU A 284 -13.62 -23.76 20.33
N THR A 285 -12.90 -23.74 21.44
CA THR A 285 -13.37 -23.11 22.68
C THR A 285 -13.02 -21.62 22.74
N PRO A 286 -13.67 -20.84 23.63
CA PRO A 286 -13.30 -19.44 23.89
C PRO A 286 -11.82 -19.24 24.23
N LEU A 287 -11.19 -20.20 24.94
CA LEU A 287 -9.77 -20.15 25.28
C LEU A 287 -8.89 -20.30 24.04
N MET A 288 -9.23 -21.22 23.14
CA MET A 288 -8.52 -21.38 21.86
C MET A 288 -8.67 -20.13 20.99
N ARG A 289 -9.82 -19.44 21.06
CA ARG A 289 -10.05 -18.18 20.35
C ARG A 289 -9.20 -17.04 20.90
N ALA A 290 -9.06 -16.95 22.23
CA ALA A 290 -8.24 -15.94 22.87
C ALA A 290 -6.77 -15.97 22.42
N VAL A 291 -6.20 -17.16 22.20
CA VAL A 291 -4.79 -17.32 21.83
C VAL A 291 -4.47 -16.98 20.37
N LEU A 292 -5.47 -16.82 19.49
CA LEU A 292 -5.24 -16.54 18.07
C LEU A 292 -5.10 -15.03 17.76
N PHE A 293 -5.49 -14.17 18.70
CA PHE A 293 -5.47 -12.72 18.55
C PHE A 293 -4.47 -12.07 19.51
N THR A 294 -3.95 -10.89 19.17
CA THR A 294 -2.95 -10.18 20.01
C THR A 294 -3.57 -9.32 21.11
N ASN A 295 -4.89 -9.11 21.07
CA ASN A 295 -5.60 -8.18 21.97
C ASN A 295 -5.35 -8.47 23.46
N CYS A 296 -5.27 -9.74 23.85
CA CYS A 296 -5.03 -10.13 25.25
C CYS A 296 -3.61 -9.79 25.72
N GLN A 297 -2.64 -9.77 24.80
CA GLN A 297 -1.30 -9.26 25.08
C GLN A 297 -1.31 -7.73 25.17
N ASP A 298 -1.98 -7.06 24.23
CA ASP A 298 -2.01 -5.58 24.18
C ASP A 298 -2.64 -5.00 25.45
N LYS A 299 -3.72 -5.63 25.96
CA LYS A 299 -4.38 -5.27 27.22
C LYS A 299 -3.75 -5.90 28.47
N GLN A 300 -2.73 -6.73 28.33
CA GLN A 300 -2.14 -7.54 29.42
C GLN A 300 -3.18 -8.33 30.23
N SER A 301 -4.29 -8.72 29.61
CA SER A 301 -5.42 -9.37 30.27
C SER A 301 -5.33 -10.90 30.22
N MET A 302 -4.40 -11.46 29.44
CA MET A 302 -4.26 -12.91 29.25
C MET A 302 -4.18 -13.72 30.57
N PRO A 303 -3.42 -13.32 31.62
CA PRO A 303 -3.39 -14.07 32.88
C PRO A 303 -4.76 -14.19 33.55
N ALA A 304 -5.61 -13.16 33.40
CA ALA A 304 -6.96 -13.16 33.95
C ALA A 304 -7.94 -13.95 33.06
N VAL A 305 -7.82 -13.85 31.73
CA VAL A 305 -8.59 -14.67 30.77
C VAL A 305 -8.34 -16.16 31.02
N VAL A 306 -7.07 -16.57 31.11
CA VAL A 306 -6.69 -17.97 31.38
C VAL A 306 -7.21 -18.41 32.74
N ARG A 307 -7.12 -17.58 33.79
CA ARG A 307 -7.67 -17.92 35.11
C ARG A 307 -9.15 -18.29 35.05
N GLU A 308 -9.95 -17.60 34.25
CA GLU A 308 -11.38 -17.85 34.15
C GLU A 308 -11.72 -19.09 33.29
N LEU A 309 -10.89 -19.39 32.28
CA LEU A 309 -11.12 -20.44 31.28
C LEU A 309 -10.22 -21.68 31.43
N ILE A 310 -9.32 -21.73 32.41
CA ILE A 310 -8.35 -22.84 32.56
C ILE A 310 -9.00 -24.23 32.65
N GLY A 311 -10.26 -24.30 33.08
CA GLY A 311 -11.03 -25.54 33.12
C GLY A 311 -11.36 -26.14 31.75
N THR A 312 -11.10 -25.43 30.64
CA THR A 312 -11.34 -25.91 29.27
C THR A 312 -10.05 -26.21 28.50
N ILE A 313 -8.92 -26.26 29.20
CA ILE A 313 -7.61 -26.53 28.57
C ILE A 313 -7.52 -27.92 27.93
N ASP A 314 -8.20 -28.91 28.51
CA ASP A 314 -8.23 -30.30 28.04
C ASP A 314 -9.17 -30.51 26.84
N VAL A 315 -10.04 -29.52 26.56
CA VAL A 315 -10.96 -29.61 25.44
C VAL A 315 -10.18 -29.45 24.15
N THR A 316 -10.52 -30.27 23.16
CA THR A 316 -9.93 -30.24 21.82
C THR A 316 -10.95 -29.78 20.79
N ASP A 317 -10.48 -29.17 19.71
CA ASP A 317 -11.32 -28.85 18.56
C ASP A 317 -11.58 -30.08 17.67
N TYR A 318 -12.22 -29.88 16.51
CA TYR A 318 -12.47 -30.99 15.57
C TYR A 318 -11.21 -31.58 14.94
N CYS A 319 -10.08 -30.87 15.00
CA CYS A 319 -8.76 -31.37 14.60
C CYS A 319 -7.99 -32.00 15.78
N GLN A 320 -8.66 -32.27 16.91
CA GLN A 320 -8.04 -32.73 18.15
C GLN A 320 -6.98 -31.77 18.72
N ALA A 321 -6.95 -30.51 18.27
CA ALA A 321 -5.97 -29.53 18.71
C ALA A 321 -6.42 -28.84 20.00
N THR A 322 -5.52 -28.79 20.98
CA THR A 322 -5.71 -28.07 22.25
C THR A 322 -5.34 -26.58 22.12
N ALA A 323 -5.64 -25.77 23.13
CA ALA A 323 -5.26 -24.34 23.12
C ALA A 323 -3.73 -24.12 22.98
N LEU A 324 -2.89 -25.07 23.40
CA LEU A 324 -1.44 -25.00 23.21
C LEU A 324 -1.03 -25.14 21.75
N HIS A 325 -1.72 -26.00 20.98
CA HIS A 325 -1.48 -26.15 19.54
C HIS A 325 -1.80 -24.84 18.79
N HIS A 326 -2.96 -24.23 19.09
CA HIS A 326 -3.37 -22.94 18.54
C HIS A 326 -2.37 -21.82 18.88
N ALA A 327 -1.89 -21.76 20.14
CA ALA A 327 -0.89 -20.78 20.55
C ALA A 327 0.46 -20.97 19.83
N ALA A 328 0.89 -22.22 19.61
CA ALA A 328 2.10 -22.54 18.85
C ALA A 328 1.96 -22.19 17.35
N MET A 329 0.78 -22.40 16.77
CA MET A 329 0.46 -22.11 15.37
C MET A 329 0.47 -20.61 15.06
N MET A 330 0.10 -19.76 16.02
CA MET A 330 0.10 -18.29 15.84
C MET A 330 1.47 -17.73 15.41
N ASN A 331 2.54 -18.50 15.61
CA ASN A 331 3.89 -18.17 15.19
C ASN A 331 4.12 -18.21 13.66
N ALA A 332 3.12 -18.57 12.86
CA ALA A 332 3.23 -18.54 11.39
C ALA A 332 3.59 -17.15 10.83
N SER A 333 3.17 -16.07 11.49
CA SER A 333 3.53 -14.69 11.13
C SER A 333 4.76 -14.20 11.89
N LYS A 334 5.73 -13.62 11.17
CA LYS A 334 7.00 -13.12 11.75
C LYS A 334 6.81 -12.02 12.80
N GLN A 335 5.72 -11.28 12.73
CA GLN A 335 5.42 -10.18 13.65
C GLN A 335 4.81 -10.65 14.98
N LYS A 336 4.25 -11.86 15.02
CA LYS A 336 3.49 -12.39 16.18
C LYS A 336 4.30 -13.30 17.11
N HIS A 337 5.61 -13.43 16.87
CA HIS A 337 6.48 -14.36 17.60
C HIS A 337 6.57 -14.10 19.12
N HIS A 338 6.49 -12.84 19.53
CA HIS A 338 6.53 -12.47 20.93
C HIS A 338 5.23 -12.82 21.67
N CYS A 339 4.11 -12.69 20.98
CA CYS A 339 2.77 -12.97 21.49
C CYS A 339 2.55 -14.47 21.73
N ALA A 340 2.92 -15.31 20.76
CA ALA A 340 2.81 -16.77 20.87
C ALA A 340 3.57 -17.30 22.09
N ARG A 341 4.81 -16.83 22.28
CA ARG A 341 5.61 -17.18 23.45
C ARG A 341 4.95 -16.74 24.76
N TYR A 342 4.48 -15.49 24.81
CA TYR A 342 3.83 -14.93 25.99
C TYR A 342 2.60 -15.74 26.40
N TYR A 343 1.74 -16.14 25.46
CA TYR A 343 0.57 -16.96 25.74
C TYR A 343 0.93 -18.37 26.21
N LEU A 344 1.88 -19.04 25.56
CA LEU A 344 2.36 -20.35 26.01
C LEU A 344 2.94 -20.28 27.43
N ASP A 345 3.76 -19.26 27.72
CA ASP A 345 4.35 -19.06 29.04
C ASP A 345 3.26 -18.91 30.12
N ILE A 346 2.20 -18.11 29.87
CA ILE A 346 1.10 -17.92 30.83
C ILE A 346 0.25 -19.18 31.01
N ILE A 347 -0.15 -19.81 29.90
CA ILE A 347 -1.04 -20.97 29.96
C ILE A 347 -0.36 -22.12 30.69
N ILE A 348 0.89 -22.45 30.33
CA ILE A 348 1.61 -23.57 30.94
C ILE A 348 1.92 -23.28 32.41
N ASN A 349 2.38 -22.06 32.74
CA ASN A 349 2.58 -21.69 34.14
C ASN A 349 1.28 -21.84 34.95
N LYS A 350 0.13 -21.45 34.37
CA LYS A 350 -1.15 -21.60 35.04
C LYS A 350 -1.60 -23.06 35.16
N CYS A 351 -1.28 -23.90 34.19
CA CYS A 351 -1.52 -25.34 34.27
C CYS A 351 -0.69 -25.97 35.40
N GLN A 352 0.60 -25.61 35.50
CA GLN A 352 1.50 -26.06 36.57
C GLN A 352 1.07 -25.61 37.97
N GLU A 353 0.42 -24.44 38.08
CA GLU A 353 -0.16 -23.98 39.35
C GLU A 353 -1.44 -24.72 39.75
N MET A 354 -2.19 -25.26 38.80
CA MET A 354 -3.57 -25.71 39.04
C MET A 354 -3.80 -27.20 38.95
N TYR A 355 -2.96 -27.91 38.21
CA TYR A 355 -3.09 -29.34 37.97
C TYR A 355 -1.85 -30.09 38.48
N GLU A 356 -2.05 -31.37 38.78
CA GLU A 356 -0.95 -32.27 39.15
C GLU A 356 0.04 -32.44 37.98
N PRO A 357 1.33 -32.70 38.25
CA PRO A 357 2.36 -32.80 37.22
C PRO A 357 2.03 -33.77 36.09
N ASP A 358 1.42 -34.91 36.41
CA ASP A 358 1.03 -35.93 35.42
C ASP A 358 -0.04 -35.42 34.44
N HIS A 359 -1.00 -34.63 34.94
CA HIS A 359 -2.05 -34.03 34.11
C HIS A 359 -1.49 -32.91 33.22
N VAL A 360 -0.57 -32.11 33.77
CA VAL A 360 0.15 -31.09 32.98
C VAL A 360 0.95 -31.75 31.86
N GLN A 361 1.59 -32.89 32.13
CA GLN A 361 2.32 -33.63 31.11
C GLN A 361 1.38 -34.12 30.00
N GLN A 362 0.20 -34.67 30.35
CA GLN A 362 -0.81 -35.08 29.36
C GLN A 362 -1.27 -33.91 28.48
N ILE A 363 -1.44 -32.71 29.03
CA ILE A 363 -1.80 -31.50 28.26
C ILE A 363 -0.68 -31.10 27.30
N LEU A 364 0.58 -31.13 27.76
CA LEU A 364 1.76 -30.78 26.96
C LEU A 364 2.00 -31.77 25.82
N ASP A 365 1.75 -33.03 26.09
CA ASP A 365 2.00 -34.16 25.19
C ASP A 365 0.75 -34.56 24.39
N ALA A 366 -0.35 -33.82 24.51
CA ALA A 366 -1.53 -34.00 23.69
C ALA A 366 -1.16 -33.89 22.20
N GLN A 367 -1.73 -34.77 21.39
CA GLN A 367 -1.51 -34.84 19.94
C GLN A 367 -2.77 -34.41 19.19
N ASP A 368 -2.58 -33.65 18.11
CA ASP A 368 -3.65 -33.32 17.17
C ASP A 368 -3.99 -34.49 16.22
N VAL A 369 -4.89 -34.26 15.26
CA VAL A 369 -5.34 -35.26 14.27
C VAL A 369 -4.19 -35.85 13.44
N ASP A 370 -3.11 -35.09 13.25
CA ASP A 370 -1.92 -35.50 12.51
C ASP A 370 -0.87 -36.15 13.44
N GLY A 371 -1.19 -36.35 14.73
CA GLY A 371 -0.28 -36.84 15.74
C GLY A 371 0.75 -35.80 16.20
N ASN A 372 0.64 -34.54 15.79
CA ASN A 372 1.60 -33.52 16.17
C ASN A 372 1.29 -33.02 17.58
N THR A 373 2.32 -32.94 18.42
CA THR A 373 2.24 -32.19 19.69
C THR A 373 2.43 -30.70 19.44
N ALA A 374 2.11 -29.86 20.42
CA ALA A 374 2.38 -28.42 20.35
C ALA A 374 3.88 -28.11 20.08
N LEU A 375 4.79 -29.00 20.50
CA LEU A 375 6.22 -28.89 20.22
C LEU A 375 6.56 -29.14 18.75
N HIS A 376 5.92 -30.12 18.10
CA HIS A 376 6.05 -30.35 16.65
C HIS A 376 5.61 -29.13 15.87
N ILE A 377 4.44 -28.57 16.20
CA ILE A 377 3.91 -27.35 15.56
C ILE A 377 4.91 -26.18 15.73
N ALA A 378 5.42 -25.96 16.94
CA ALA A 378 6.40 -24.92 17.19
C ALA A 378 7.70 -25.11 16.39
N ALA A 379 8.18 -26.34 16.23
CA ALA A 379 9.36 -26.66 15.42
C ALA A 379 9.10 -26.43 13.92
N LYS A 380 7.97 -26.91 13.40
CA LYS A 380 7.51 -26.76 12.01
C LYS A 380 7.39 -25.29 11.60
N PHE A 381 6.80 -24.44 12.44
CA PHE A 381 6.72 -22.98 12.23
C PHE A 381 7.99 -22.21 12.61
N LYS A 382 9.11 -22.92 12.84
CA LYS A 382 10.44 -22.35 13.12
C LYS A 382 10.44 -21.43 14.36
N ALA A 383 9.56 -21.70 15.31
CA ALA A 383 9.25 -20.91 16.50
C ALA A 383 10.23 -21.14 17.66
N ARG A 384 11.52 -20.84 17.47
CA ARG A 384 12.60 -21.18 18.42
C ARG A 384 12.35 -20.76 19.87
N LYS A 385 11.70 -19.60 20.09
CA LYS A 385 11.38 -19.12 21.43
C LYS A 385 10.28 -19.95 22.10
N CYS A 386 9.32 -20.45 21.33
CA CYS A 386 8.23 -21.31 21.78
C CYS A 386 8.73 -22.73 22.01
N VAL A 387 9.56 -23.27 21.10
CA VAL A 387 10.28 -24.54 21.27
C VAL A 387 11.05 -24.56 22.59
N ARG A 388 11.86 -23.53 22.87
CA ARG A 388 12.57 -23.41 24.16
C ARG A 388 11.64 -23.27 25.36
N ALA A 389 10.50 -22.60 25.21
CA ALA A 389 9.54 -22.42 26.30
C ALA A 389 8.81 -23.73 26.66
N LEU A 390 8.49 -24.55 25.66
CA LEU A 390 7.86 -25.87 25.81
C LEU A 390 8.87 -26.89 26.39
N MET A 391 10.07 -27.01 25.80
CA MET A 391 11.12 -27.90 26.33
C MET A 391 11.54 -27.53 27.75
N GLY A 392 11.68 -26.23 28.04
CA GLY A 392 12.03 -25.74 29.37
C GLY A 392 10.99 -26.06 30.46
N ARG A 393 9.79 -26.51 30.07
CA ARG A 393 8.70 -26.88 30.97
C ARG A 393 8.32 -28.37 30.90
N GLY A 394 9.16 -29.19 30.27
CA GLY A 394 9.02 -30.65 30.29
C GLY A 394 8.21 -31.25 29.15
N ALA A 395 7.93 -30.52 28.06
CA ALA A 395 7.28 -31.12 26.89
C ALA A 395 8.15 -32.24 26.28
N SER A 396 7.55 -33.40 26.01
CA SER A 396 8.26 -34.57 25.49
C SER A 396 8.73 -34.35 24.05
N CYS A 397 10.00 -34.66 23.78
CA CYS A 397 10.58 -34.61 22.44
C CYS A 397 10.51 -35.94 21.68
N ASP A 398 10.24 -37.03 22.40
CA ASP A 398 10.35 -38.41 21.90
C ASP A 398 9.06 -38.93 21.24
N ILE A 399 7.96 -38.18 21.36
CA ILE A 399 6.67 -38.56 20.78
C ILE A 399 6.77 -38.38 19.26
N ALA A 400 6.42 -39.42 18.51
CA ALA A 400 6.36 -39.37 17.06
C ALA A 400 4.94 -39.00 16.58
N ASN A 401 4.86 -38.19 15.54
CA ASN A 401 3.60 -37.89 14.86
C ASN A 401 3.15 -39.05 13.95
N GLN A 402 2.04 -38.86 13.23
CA GLN A 402 1.50 -39.89 12.32
C GLN A 402 2.46 -40.22 11.15
N GLU A 403 3.37 -39.30 10.80
CA GLU A 403 4.42 -39.49 9.80
C GLU A 403 5.66 -40.23 10.36
N GLY A 404 5.67 -40.54 11.66
CA GLY A 404 6.79 -41.17 12.35
C GLY A 404 7.94 -40.22 12.68
N VAL A 405 7.76 -38.91 12.48
CA VAL A 405 8.76 -37.88 12.77
C VAL A 405 8.61 -37.44 14.21
N THR A 406 9.71 -37.36 14.94
CA THR A 406 9.73 -36.85 16.33
C THR A 406 9.95 -35.34 16.37
N ALA A 407 9.53 -34.71 17.47
CA ALA A 407 9.78 -33.29 17.66
C ALA A 407 11.28 -32.97 17.73
N GLU A 408 12.09 -33.89 18.26
CA GLU A 408 13.55 -33.75 18.30
C GLU A 408 14.15 -33.64 16.89
N GLU A 409 13.71 -34.49 15.95
CA GLU A 409 14.18 -34.46 14.56
C GLU A 409 13.86 -33.12 13.87
N LEU A 410 12.64 -32.60 14.04
CA LEU A 410 12.26 -31.28 13.50
C LEU A 410 13.07 -30.13 14.12
N ILE A 411 13.40 -30.23 15.42
CA ILE A 411 14.24 -29.24 16.11
C ILE A 411 15.69 -29.33 15.63
N GLN A 412 16.19 -30.53 15.37
CA GLN A 412 17.52 -30.75 14.81
C GLN A 412 17.61 -30.15 13.41
N GLU A 413 16.65 -30.42 12.53
CA GLU A 413 16.56 -29.81 11.20
C GLU A 413 16.49 -28.27 11.27
N LEU A 414 15.73 -27.73 12.22
CA LEU A 414 15.67 -26.29 12.48
C LEU A 414 17.03 -25.70 12.91
N ASN A 415 17.85 -26.48 13.62
CA ASN A 415 19.19 -26.08 14.04
C ASN A 415 20.22 -26.25 12.91
N ASP A 416 20.11 -27.31 12.12
CA ASP A 416 21.01 -27.61 11.01
C ASP A 416 20.78 -26.65 9.84
N SER A 417 19.53 -26.30 9.51
CA SER A 417 19.20 -25.22 8.54
C SER A 417 19.72 -23.83 8.96
N ARG A 418 20.13 -23.64 10.22
CA ARG A 418 20.88 -22.46 10.68
C ARG A 418 22.38 -22.66 10.43
N ARG A 419 22.93 -23.83 10.76
CA ARG A 419 24.33 -24.16 10.48
C ARG A 419 24.63 -24.08 8.99
N GLU A 420 23.77 -24.61 8.14
CA GLU A 420 23.90 -24.54 6.68
C GLU A 420 23.85 -23.11 6.14
N ARG A 421 23.03 -22.23 6.73
CA ARG A 421 23.07 -20.79 6.40
C ARG A 421 24.37 -20.11 6.81
N PHE A 422 25.02 -20.60 7.86
CA PHE A 422 26.34 -20.10 8.27
C PHE A 422 27.49 -20.76 7.49
N THR A 423 27.32 -21.98 6.93
CA THR A 423 28.33 -22.65 6.10
C THR A 423 28.22 -22.28 4.62
N GLN A 424 27.04 -21.97 4.09
CA GLN A 424 26.87 -21.48 2.72
C GLN A 424 27.24 -20.00 2.52
N ALA A 425 27.43 -19.24 3.61
CA ALA A 425 28.02 -17.92 3.54
C ALA A 425 29.53 -17.94 3.25
N SER A 426 30.17 -19.12 3.20
CA SER A 426 31.56 -19.27 2.75
C SER A 426 31.64 -19.99 1.40
N SER A 427 31.12 -19.37 0.33
CA SER A 427 31.49 -19.70 -1.04
C SER A 427 32.82 -19.02 -1.41
N SER A 428 33.87 -19.29 -0.62
CA SER A 428 35.25 -18.98 -0.99
C SER A 428 36.00 -20.30 -1.21
N PRO A 429 36.55 -20.55 -2.41
CA PRO A 429 37.28 -21.79 -2.72
C PRO A 429 38.68 -21.86 -2.04
N PHE A 430 38.97 -20.99 -1.07
CA PHE A 430 40.27 -20.86 -0.41
C PHE A 430 40.23 -20.78 1.14
N ALA A 431 39.11 -21.08 1.79
CA ALA A 431 39.08 -21.14 3.26
C ALA A 431 39.56 -22.53 3.75
N PRO A 432 40.54 -22.61 4.69
CA PRO A 432 41.11 -23.87 5.12
C PRO A 432 40.14 -24.60 6.06
N ASP A 433 39.89 -25.86 5.74
CA ASP A 433 39.13 -26.80 6.55
C ASP A 433 39.81 -26.94 7.93
N SER A 434 39.19 -26.39 8.96
CA SER A 434 39.69 -26.56 10.33
C SER A 434 39.27 -27.93 10.84
N GLN A 435 40.19 -28.86 10.66
CA GLN A 435 40.19 -30.25 11.13
C GLN A 435 39.45 -30.46 12.46
N ARG A 436 38.52 -31.42 12.46
CA ARG A 436 38.46 -32.40 13.54
C ARG A 436 39.16 -33.68 13.05
N HIS A 437 40.33 -33.90 13.64
CA HIS A 437 41.09 -35.15 13.78
C HIS A 437 40.57 -36.40 13.04
N ASP A 438 41.37 -36.96 12.14
CA ASP A 438 42.06 -38.24 12.42
C ASP A 438 43.14 -38.58 11.39
N SER A 439 44.32 -38.91 11.92
CA SER A 439 45.37 -39.82 11.45
C SER A 439 45.36 -40.27 9.98
N TYR A 440 46.37 -39.89 9.19
CA TYR A 440 47.25 -40.80 8.39
C TYR A 440 48.26 -39.97 7.57
N ASN A 441 49.51 -40.43 7.51
CA ASN A 441 50.67 -39.83 6.83
C ASN A 441 50.42 -39.46 5.35
N ASP A 442 50.78 -38.25 4.94
CA ASP A 442 51.04 -37.91 3.52
C ASP A 442 52.21 -36.90 3.38
N PRO A 443 53.32 -37.25 2.69
CA PRO A 443 54.59 -36.50 2.73
C PRO A 443 54.70 -35.41 1.64
N LEU A 444 53.67 -34.58 1.45
CA LEU A 444 53.66 -33.54 0.41
C LEU A 444 53.42 -32.10 0.92
N SER A 445 53.23 -31.89 2.22
CA SER A 445 52.97 -30.56 2.81
C SER A 445 54.23 -29.71 3.10
N LYS A 446 55.42 -30.07 2.58
CA LYS A 446 56.68 -29.36 2.92
C LYS A 446 57.05 -28.20 1.98
N ASP A 447 56.34 -28.00 0.87
CA ASP A 447 56.84 -27.13 -0.21
C ASP A 447 56.11 -25.79 -0.42
N LEU A 448 55.05 -25.45 0.34
CA LEU A 448 54.42 -24.11 0.22
C LEU A 448 54.95 -23.04 1.19
N THR A 449 55.87 -23.37 2.10
CA THR A 449 56.53 -22.38 2.98
C THR A 449 57.82 -21.82 2.38
N ARG A 450 58.13 -22.12 1.11
CA ARG A 450 59.41 -21.76 0.46
C ARG A 450 59.30 -20.79 -0.72
N LEU A 451 58.38 -19.81 -0.64
CA LEU A 451 58.39 -18.64 -1.52
C LEU A 451 58.61 -17.30 -0.79
N GLY A 452 59.10 -17.34 0.45
CA GLY A 452 59.70 -16.18 1.09
C GLY A 452 61.15 -16.03 0.60
N ALA A 453 61.43 -15.02 -0.22
CA ALA A 453 62.81 -14.64 -0.51
C ALA A 453 63.50 -14.27 0.81
N SER A 454 64.49 -15.06 1.25
CA SER A 454 65.24 -14.77 2.47
C SER A 454 66.06 -13.49 2.29
N HIS A 455 65.53 -12.38 2.78
CA HIS A 455 66.21 -11.09 2.75
C HIS A 455 67.26 -11.02 3.87
N HIS A 456 68.52 -10.72 3.53
CA HIS A 456 69.64 -10.67 4.49
C HIS A 456 69.85 -9.28 5.10
N SER A 457 69.17 -8.26 4.56
CA SER A 457 69.29 -6.89 5.01
C SER A 457 68.31 -6.62 6.15
N GLU A 458 68.82 -6.08 7.27
CA GLU A 458 68.02 -5.70 8.44
C GLU A 458 66.83 -4.78 8.08
N ALA A 459 67.05 -3.88 7.11
CA ALA A 459 66.00 -3.01 6.58
C ALA A 459 64.86 -3.79 5.91
N ALA A 460 65.15 -4.86 5.17
CA ALA A 460 64.14 -5.66 4.49
C ALA A 460 63.34 -6.55 5.46
N MET A 461 63.99 -7.13 6.47
CA MET A 461 63.30 -7.88 7.54
C MET A 461 62.39 -6.99 8.39
N SER A 462 62.80 -5.73 8.63
CA SER A 462 61.99 -4.75 9.36
C SER A 462 60.74 -4.33 8.57
N ILE A 463 60.87 -4.18 7.25
CA ILE A 463 59.74 -3.89 6.34
C ILE A 463 58.80 -5.10 6.29
N GLU A 464 59.33 -6.31 6.15
CA GLU A 464 58.51 -7.53 6.07
C GLU A 464 57.74 -7.80 7.36
N SER A 465 58.34 -7.56 8.53
CA SER A 465 57.69 -7.79 9.81
C SER A 465 56.69 -6.71 10.23
N LYS A 466 56.83 -5.47 9.75
CA LYS A 466 55.97 -4.35 10.18
C LYS A 466 55.04 -3.81 9.11
N ILE A 467 55.52 -3.70 7.87
CA ILE A 467 54.78 -3.07 6.77
C ILE A 467 53.91 -4.12 6.06
N THR A 468 54.42 -5.32 5.81
CA THR A 468 53.64 -6.37 5.13
C THR A 468 52.34 -6.73 5.86
N PRO A 469 52.30 -6.93 7.19
CA PRO A 469 51.06 -7.22 7.90
C PRO A 469 50.07 -6.05 7.85
N ALA A 470 50.55 -4.80 7.98
CA ALA A 470 49.70 -3.61 7.92
C ALA A 470 49.12 -3.37 6.52
N VAL A 471 49.90 -3.63 5.47
CA VAL A 471 49.44 -3.55 4.09
C VAL A 471 48.46 -4.68 3.78
N LEU A 472 48.71 -5.90 4.28
CA LEU A 472 47.80 -7.03 4.14
C LEU A 472 46.46 -6.78 4.87
N GLU A 473 46.51 -6.20 6.06
CA GLU A 473 45.33 -5.78 6.82
C GLU A 473 44.51 -4.74 6.02
N LYS A 474 45.16 -3.75 5.41
CA LYS A 474 44.47 -2.77 4.56
C LYS A 474 43.89 -3.38 3.28
N PHE A 475 44.55 -4.37 2.69
CA PHE A 475 43.98 -5.13 1.57
C PHE A 475 42.78 -5.97 2.00
N GLN A 476 42.80 -6.53 3.21
CA GLN A 476 41.65 -7.23 3.78
C GLN A 476 40.48 -6.29 4.10
N ASP A 477 40.75 -5.11 4.66
CA ASP A 477 39.73 -4.08 4.89
C ASP A 477 39.10 -3.61 3.58
N LEU A 478 39.92 -3.40 2.55
CA LEU A 478 39.45 -3.02 1.22
C LEU A 478 38.60 -4.14 0.58
N ALA A 479 39.05 -5.39 0.66
CA ALA A 479 38.29 -6.53 0.16
C ALA A 479 36.91 -6.63 0.83
N LYS A 480 36.86 -6.47 2.17
CA LYS A 480 35.60 -6.43 2.92
C LYS A 480 34.68 -5.30 2.45
N SER A 481 35.22 -4.11 2.20
CA SER A 481 34.41 -2.99 1.71
C SER A 481 33.81 -3.24 0.33
N PHE A 482 34.52 -3.95 -0.55
CA PHE A 482 34.00 -4.35 -1.86
C PHE A 482 32.94 -5.44 -1.74
N ASP A 483 33.14 -6.40 -0.83
CA ASP A 483 32.16 -7.47 -0.58
C ASP A 483 30.85 -6.88 -0.01
N GLU A 484 30.95 -5.94 0.94
CA GLU A 484 29.81 -5.20 1.48
C GLU A 484 29.09 -4.39 0.37
N GLU A 485 29.83 -3.66 -0.48
CA GLU A 485 29.24 -2.91 -1.59
C GLU A 485 28.56 -3.85 -2.61
N LEU A 486 29.12 -5.02 -2.88
CA LEU A 486 28.53 -6.01 -3.78
C LEU A 486 27.20 -6.55 -3.22
N ILE A 487 27.16 -6.81 -1.91
CA ILE A 487 25.94 -7.24 -1.21
C ILE A 487 24.87 -6.14 -1.30
N ASP A 488 25.22 -4.89 -1.00
CA ASP A 488 24.29 -3.76 -1.03
C ASP A 488 23.75 -3.49 -2.44
N ARG A 489 24.59 -3.60 -3.47
CA ARG A 489 24.15 -3.53 -4.87
C ARG A 489 23.20 -4.67 -5.22
N GLY A 490 23.46 -5.89 -4.75
CA GLY A 490 22.57 -7.03 -4.94
C GLY A 490 21.21 -6.88 -4.24
N HIS A 491 21.16 -6.21 -3.08
CA HIS A 491 19.91 -5.84 -2.42
C HIS A 491 19.16 -4.78 -3.22
N SER A 492 19.85 -3.74 -3.68
CA SER A 492 19.28 -2.66 -4.50
C SER A 492 18.70 -3.17 -5.82
N GLU A 493 19.38 -4.10 -6.49
CA GLU A 493 18.90 -4.72 -7.73
C GLU A 493 17.61 -5.54 -7.51
N ARG A 494 17.55 -6.31 -6.41
CA ARG A 494 16.35 -7.08 -6.05
C ARG A 494 15.15 -6.18 -5.74
N GLU A 495 15.37 -5.06 -5.07
CA GLU A 495 14.34 -4.07 -4.80
C GLU A 495 13.86 -3.39 -6.09
N ALA A 496 14.77 -2.98 -6.97
CA ALA A 496 14.42 -2.41 -8.27
C ALA A 496 13.60 -3.37 -9.14
N LYS A 497 13.94 -4.67 -9.15
CA LYS A 497 13.15 -5.70 -9.86
C LYS A 497 11.75 -5.85 -9.29
N ARG A 498 11.57 -5.80 -7.96
CA ARG A 498 10.24 -5.84 -7.33
C ARG A 498 9.37 -4.64 -7.71
N ILE A 499 9.97 -3.45 -7.76
CA ILE A 499 9.25 -2.23 -8.18
C ILE A 499 8.83 -2.35 -9.65
N LEU A 500 9.71 -2.84 -10.52
CA LEU A 500 9.40 -3.08 -11.94
C LEU A 500 8.21 -4.05 -12.11
N THR A 501 8.20 -5.16 -11.39
CA THR A 501 7.09 -6.13 -11.48
C THR A 501 5.78 -5.52 -10.98
N SER A 502 5.83 -4.73 -9.90
CA SER A 502 4.64 -4.04 -9.37
C SER A 502 4.06 -3.04 -10.38
N THR A 503 4.90 -2.22 -11.01
CA THR A 503 4.45 -1.23 -11.99
C THR A 503 3.92 -1.87 -13.28
N GLN A 504 4.46 -3.02 -13.68
CA GLN A 504 3.94 -3.79 -14.82
C GLN A 504 2.53 -4.32 -14.55
N VAL A 505 2.25 -4.79 -13.33
CA VAL A 505 0.91 -5.24 -12.94
C VAL A 505 -0.08 -4.08 -12.91
N GLU A 506 0.30 -2.94 -12.33
CA GLU A 506 -0.55 -1.73 -12.32
C GLU A 506 -0.88 -1.25 -13.74
N LEU A 507 0.08 -1.28 -14.66
CA LEU A 507 -0.16 -0.93 -16.07
C LEU A 507 -1.13 -1.91 -16.77
N ALA A 508 -1.13 -3.18 -16.41
CA ALA A 508 -2.07 -4.16 -16.97
C ALA A 508 -3.50 -3.86 -16.52
N ILE A 509 -3.71 -3.56 -15.23
CA ILE A 509 -5.02 -3.21 -14.67
C ILE A 509 -5.59 -1.95 -15.32
N ILE A 510 -4.76 -0.91 -15.50
CA ILE A 510 -5.21 0.35 -16.12
C ILE A 510 -5.63 0.12 -17.58
N ARG A 511 -4.94 -0.78 -18.31
CA ARG A 511 -5.31 -1.12 -19.69
C ARG A 511 -6.64 -1.85 -19.77
N GLU A 512 -6.93 -2.73 -18.83
CA GLU A 512 -8.20 -3.45 -18.76
C GLU A 512 -9.37 -2.52 -18.46
N GLN A 513 -9.18 -1.59 -17.52
CA GLN A 513 -10.18 -0.56 -17.19
C GLN A 513 -10.49 0.38 -18.37
N LEU A 514 -9.49 0.70 -19.20
CA LEU A 514 -9.70 1.49 -20.42
C LEU A 514 -10.58 0.76 -21.44
N LEU A 515 -10.45 -0.56 -21.54
CA LEU A 515 -11.27 -1.37 -22.45
C LEU A 515 -12.72 -1.50 -21.98
N GLU A 516 -12.98 -1.50 -20.67
CA GLU A 516 -14.34 -1.51 -20.13
C GLU A 516 -15.08 -0.19 -20.39
N ILE A 517 -14.40 0.95 -20.24
CA ILE A 517 -14.99 2.27 -20.49
C ILE A 517 -15.39 2.43 -21.97
N ASP A 518 -14.54 1.95 -22.88
CA ASP A 518 -14.79 1.96 -24.34
C ASP A 518 -16.05 1.13 -24.71
N PHE A 519 -16.36 0.09 -23.94
CA PHE A 519 -17.54 -0.75 -24.14
C PHE A 519 -18.84 -0.10 -23.63
N GLU A 520 -18.77 0.73 -22.59
CA GLU A 520 -19.93 1.43 -22.02
C GLU A 520 -20.40 2.62 -22.88
N GLU A 521 -19.48 3.23 -23.63
CA GLU A 521 -19.74 4.41 -24.47
C GLU A 521 -20.67 4.13 -25.67
N GLN A 522 -20.75 2.88 -26.14
CA GLN A 522 -21.55 2.52 -27.32
C GLN A 522 -23.08 2.44 -27.09
N ASN A 523 -23.56 2.55 -25.84
CA ASN A 523 -24.98 2.32 -25.48
C ASN A 523 -25.83 3.60 -25.25
N GLY A 524 -25.27 4.81 -25.33
CA GLY A 524 -25.90 6.05 -24.82
C GLY A 524 -26.49 7.03 -25.86
N ALA A 525 -27.47 6.64 -26.67
CA ALA A 525 -28.06 7.52 -27.71
C ALA A 525 -28.89 8.76 -27.21
N THR A 526 -28.63 9.29 -26.01
CA THR A 526 -29.23 10.54 -25.46
C THR A 526 -28.21 11.69 -25.33
N GLN A 527 -26.98 11.46 -25.81
CA GLN A 527 -25.71 12.16 -25.51
C GLN A 527 -25.28 13.17 -26.61
N THR A 528 -26.09 13.29 -27.67
CA THR A 528 -25.79 14.05 -28.90
C THR A 528 -25.74 15.57 -28.74
N ALA A 529 -26.27 16.15 -27.66
CA ALA A 529 -26.26 17.60 -27.44
C ALA A 529 -24.98 18.10 -26.75
N THR A 530 -24.37 17.28 -25.88
CA THR A 530 -23.10 17.60 -25.19
C THR A 530 -21.90 17.31 -26.07
N GLU A 531 -21.97 16.25 -26.88
CA GLU A 531 -20.93 15.87 -27.85
C GLU A 531 -20.71 16.93 -28.93
N SER A 532 -21.76 17.65 -29.36
CA SER A 532 -21.61 18.73 -30.33
C SER A 532 -20.78 19.91 -29.77
N ALA A 533 -20.91 20.20 -28.47
CA ALA A 533 -20.16 21.29 -27.83
C ALA A 533 -18.70 20.87 -27.55
N GLU A 534 -18.47 19.61 -27.19
CA GLU A 534 -17.13 19.07 -27.01
C GLU A 534 -16.40 18.90 -28.34
N PHE A 535 -17.11 18.50 -29.40
CA PHE A 535 -16.56 18.45 -30.76
C PHE A 535 -16.14 19.83 -31.26
N GLU A 536 -16.95 20.87 -31.06
CA GLU A 536 -16.57 22.25 -31.41
C GLU A 536 -15.33 22.71 -30.64
N HIS A 537 -15.22 22.35 -29.35
CA HIS A 537 -14.05 22.69 -28.54
C HIS A 537 -12.79 21.94 -28.97
N LEU A 538 -12.92 20.65 -29.28
CA LEU A 538 -11.80 19.81 -29.72
C LEU A 538 -11.33 20.21 -31.12
N HIS A 539 -12.26 20.49 -32.04
CA HIS A 539 -11.97 21.02 -33.37
C HIS A 539 -11.18 22.33 -33.29
N ALA A 540 -11.60 23.27 -32.42
CA ALA A 540 -10.85 24.51 -32.20
C ALA A 540 -9.45 24.26 -31.63
N THR A 541 -9.28 23.26 -30.77
CA THR A 541 -7.98 22.91 -30.19
C THR A 541 -7.03 22.31 -31.23
N VAL A 542 -7.53 21.43 -32.12
CA VAL A 542 -6.75 20.82 -33.20
C VAL A 542 -6.30 21.87 -34.21
N VAL A 543 -7.18 22.79 -34.63
CA VAL A 543 -6.81 23.90 -35.53
C VAL A 543 -5.67 24.72 -34.94
N ASN A 544 -5.77 25.09 -33.66
CA ASN A 544 -4.73 25.86 -32.97
C ASN A 544 -3.39 25.10 -32.90
N LEU A 545 -3.41 23.79 -32.66
CA LEU A 545 -2.19 22.99 -32.57
C LEU A 545 -1.49 22.88 -33.94
N VAL A 546 -2.26 22.64 -35.02
CA VAL A 546 -1.73 22.59 -36.39
C VAL A 546 -1.17 23.95 -36.80
N GLU A 547 -1.84 25.05 -36.44
CA GLU A 547 -1.31 26.39 -36.67
C GLU A 547 0.02 26.64 -35.95
N GLN A 548 0.13 26.24 -34.68
CA GLN A 548 1.37 26.34 -33.91
C GLN A 548 2.51 25.50 -34.52
N GLN A 549 2.24 24.25 -34.89
CA GLN A 549 3.23 23.39 -35.52
C GLN A 549 3.73 23.99 -36.84
N GLN A 550 2.82 24.44 -37.69
CA GLN A 550 3.16 25.06 -38.97
C GLN A 550 3.87 26.41 -38.79
N GLN A 551 3.56 27.18 -37.74
CA GLN A 551 4.28 28.40 -37.40
C GLN A 551 5.73 28.10 -36.99
N LEU A 552 5.95 27.05 -36.19
CA LEU A 552 7.31 26.61 -35.85
C LEU A 552 8.09 26.17 -37.09
N ARG A 553 7.45 25.45 -38.00
CA ARG A 553 8.06 25.03 -39.27
C ARG A 553 8.43 26.22 -40.16
N LEU A 554 7.55 27.22 -40.25
CA LEU A 554 7.85 28.46 -40.98
C LEU A 554 8.98 29.25 -40.34
N LEU A 555 9.05 29.32 -39.02
CA LEU A 555 10.17 29.96 -38.32
C LEU A 555 11.50 29.28 -38.64
N ASP A 556 11.49 27.94 -38.74
CA ASP A 556 12.68 27.18 -39.10
C ASP A 556 13.10 27.40 -40.56
N LEU A 557 12.13 27.44 -41.48
CA LEU A 557 12.38 27.79 -42.89
C LEU A 557 12.91 29.22 -43.06
N VAL A 558 12.34 30.18 -42.33
CA VAL A 558 12.81 31.58 -42.33
C VAL A 558 14.22 31.66 -41.77
N ALA A 559 14.51 30.96 -40.66
CA ALA A 559 15.85 30.93 -40.09
C ALA A 559 16.88 30.32 -41.07
N ASN A 560 16.50 29.28 -41.81
CA ASN A 560 17.34 28.68 -42.83
C ASN A 560 17.57 29.62 -44.03
N GLU A 561 16.55 30.30 -44.52
CA GLU A 561 16.68 31.32 -45.58
C GLU A 561 17.51 32.53 -45.13
N GLU A 562 17.33 32.99 -43.88
CA GLU A 562 18.15 34.06 -43.28
C GLU A 562 19.63 33.65 -43.18
N MET A 563 19.91 32.38 -42.86
CA MET A 563 21.26 31.83 -42.86
C MET A 563 21.87 31.79 -44.26
N VAL A 564 21.08 31.45 -45.29
CA VAL A 564 21.52 31.46 -46.71
C VAL A 564 21.73 32.89 -47.22
N SER A 565 20.94 33.85 -46.75
CA SER A 565 21.01 35.27 -47.14
C SER A 565 22.25 36.02 -46.62
N ASN A 566 23.08 35.39 -45.76
CA ASN A 566 24.38 35.89 -45.30
C ASN A 566 24.40 37.38 -44.88
N GLY A 567 23.30 37.87 -44.29
CA GLY A 567 23.20 39.21 -43.72
C GLY A 567 23.12 40.38 -44.70
N HIS A 568 22.77 40.17 -45.98
CA HIS A 568 22.51 41.28 -46.90
C HIS A 568 21.16 41.94 -46.61
N VAL A 569 21.18 43.02 -45.83
CA VAL A 569 19.98 43.81 -45.49
C VAL A 569 19.68 44.79 -46.63
N TYR A 570 18.62 44.53 -47.40
CA TYR A 570 18.08 45.54 -48.31
C TYR A 570 17.45 46.68 -47.48
N SER A 571 17.81 47.91 -47.82
CA SER A 571 17.24 49.11 -47.22
C SER A 571 15.88 49.39 -47.86
N ASP A 572 14.86 48.62 -47.49
CA ASP A 572 13.53 48.76 -48.08
C ASP A 572 12.88 50.09 -47.68
N SER A 573 12.33 50.77 -48.67
CA SER A 573 11.61 52.03 -48.42
C SER A 573 10.37 51.77 -47.54
N PRO A 574 9.89 52.77 -46.76
CA PRO A 574 8.70 52.59 -45.93
C PRO A 574 7.45 52.12 -46.70
N GLN A 575 7.31 52.55 -47.96
CA GLN A 575 6.23 52.14 -48.86
C GLN A 575 6.34 50.66 -49.26
N GLU A 576 7.55 50.18 -49.52
CA GLU A 576 7.82 48.80 -49.90
C GLU A 576 7.58 47.85 -48.72
N ARG A 577 7.99 48.24 -47.51
CA ARG A 577 7.66 47.48 -46.29
C ARG A 577 6.16 47.39 -46.04
N LEU A 578 5.40 48.45 -46.33
CA LEU A 578 3.94 48.42 -46.22
C LEU A 578 3.32 47.46 -47.24
N MET A 579 3.80 47.48 -48.49
CA MET A 579 3.34 46.57 -49.53
C MET A 579 3.65 45.10 -49.19
N LEU A 580 4.85 44.82 -48.68
CA LEU A 580 5.25 43.49 -48.24
C LEU A 580 4.45 43.02 -47.03
N ALA A 581 4.18 43.89 -46.05
CA ALA A 581 3.32 43.56 -44.91
C ALA A 581 1.88 43.24 -45.34
N GLN A 582 1.33 43.98 -46.30
CA GLN A 582 0.00 43.70 -46.85
C GLN A 582 -0.03 42.36 -47.59
N ARG A 583 1.01 42.07 -48.39
CA ARG A 583 1.13 40.77 -49.08
C ARG A 583 1.28 39.63 -48.09
N LEU A 584 2.10 39.80 -47.05
CA LEU A 584 2.27 38.80 -45.99
C LEU A 584 0.94 38.52 -45.28
N ASN A 585 0.16 39.54 -44.94
CA ASN A 585 -1.15 39.35 -44.32
C ASN A 585 -2.10 38.57 -45.23
N HIS A 586 -2.10 38.88 -46.54
CA HIS A 586 -2.91 38.14 -47.51
C HIS A 586 -2.52 36.66 -47.59
N GLU A 587 -1.23 36.35 -47.66
CA GLU A 587 -0.75 34.97 -47.68
C GLU A 587 -1.01 34.24 -46.35
N GLN A 588 -0.96 34.95 -45.22
CA GLN A 588 -1.33 34.39 -43.91
C GLN A 588 -2.82 34.03 -43.86
N GLU A 589 -3.72 34.90 -44.31
CA GLU A 589 -5.16 34.62 -44.39
C GLU A 589 -5.45 33.44 -45.34
N ARG A 590 -4.75 33.38 -46.48
CA ARG A 590 -4.86 32.25 -47.42
C ARG A 590 -4.44 30.93 -46.77
N ARG A 591 -3.33 30.94 -46.04
CA ARG A 591 -2.85 29.77 -45.29
C ARG A 591 -3.87 29.30 -44.25
N GLN A 592 -4.46 30.20 -43.46
CA GLN A 592 -5.45 29.84 -42.44
C GLN A 592 -6.68 29.12 -43.04
N LYS A 593 -7.12 29.57 -44.22
CA LYS A 593 -8.20 28.90 -44.97
C LYS A 593 -7.81 27.49 -45.40
N LEU A 594 -6.62 27.33 -45.99
CA LEU A 594 -6.13 26.02 -46.42
C LEU A 594 -5.93 25.04 -45.25
N VAL A 595 -5.48 25.53 -44.08
CA VAL A 595 -5.35 24.70 -42.87
C VAL A 595 -6.73 24.21 -42.39
N SER A 596 -7.74 25.08 -42.45
CA SER A 596 -9.11 24.71 -42.09
C SER A 596 -9.69 23.66 -43.06
N GLU A 597 -9.47 23.86 -44.37
CA GLU A 597 -9.87 22.89 -45.41
C GLU A 597 -9.14 21.54 -45.26
N PHE A 598 -7.85 21.56 -44.93
CA PHE A 598 -7.05 20.36 -44.67
C PHE A 598 -7.58 19.57 -43.48
N ILE A 599 -7.92 20.24 -42.37
CA ILE A 599 -8.47 19.59 -41.17
C ILE A 599 -9.84 18.97 -41.48
N LEU A 600 -10.68 19.68 -42.24
CA LEU A 600 -11.97 19.14 -42.70
C LEU A 600 -11.77 17.92 -43.60
N ALA A 601 -10.86 17.98 -44.57
CA ALA A 601 -10.55 16.84 -45.44
C ALA A 601 -10.02 15.64 -44.64
N LEU A 602 -9.16 15.88 -43.65
CA LEU A 602 -8.64 14.84 -42.75
C LEU A 602 -9.76 14.22 -41.89
N SER A 603 -10.71 15.04 -41.43
CA SER A 603 -11.88 14.54 -40.69
C SER A 603 -12.78 13.65 -41.56
N MET A 604 -12.96 14.01 -42.83
CA MET A 604 -13.73 13.21 -43.80
C MET A 604 -13.01 11.93 -44.22
N ALA A 605 -11.67 11.91 -44.15
CA ALA A 605 -10.86 10.75 -44.53
C ALA A 605 -10.86 9.60 -43.50
N GLY A 606 -11.29 9.85 -42.25
CA GLY A 606 -11.60 8.83 -41.23
C GLY A 606 -10.42 7.93 -40.79
N GLY A 607 -10.07 7.99 -39.50
CA GLY A 607 -8.86 7.35 -38.93
C GLY A 607 -8.70 5.84 -39.16
N GLU A 608 -9.78 5.06 -39.27
CA GLU A 608 -9.67 3.60 -39.43
C GLU A 608 -9.47 3.16 -40.88
N ASN A 609 -10.02 3.89 -41.85
CA ASN A 609 -9.86 3.53 -43.27
C ASN A 609 -8.63 4.19 -43.90
N GLY A 610 -8.10 5.28 -43.33
CA GLY A 610 -6.91 5.96 -43.85
C GLY A 610 -5.65 5.08 -43.87
N GLU A 611 -5.43 4.28 -42.82
CA GLU A 611 -4.35 3.30 -42.80
C GLU A 611 -4.60 2.11 -43.75
N VAL A 612 -5.86 1.72 -43.91
CA VAL A 612 -6.26 0.67 -44.86
C VAL A 612 -6.02 1.15 -46.30
N TYR A 613 -6.36 2.40 -46.63
CA TYR A 613 -6.07 3.00 -47.93
C TYR A 613 -4.57 3.19 -48.15
N ARG A 614 -3.81 3.63 -47.14
CA ARG A 614 -2.33 3.70 -47.22
C ARG A 614 -1.70 2.33 -47.48
N LYS A 615 -2.14 1.29 -46.76
CA LYS A 615 -1.70 -0.10 -46.99
C LYS A 615 -2.15 -0.62 -48.36
N LEU A 616 -3.33 -0.24 -48.83
CA LEU A 616 -3.83 -0.63 -50.15
C LEU A 616 -2.97 0.00 -51.25
N ILE A 617 -2.70 1.31 -51.17
CA ILE A 617 -1.85 2.04 -52.11
C ILE A 617 -0.43 1.49 -52.08
N SER A 618 0.13 1.24 -50.88
CA SER A 618 1.42 0.56 -50.71
C SER A 618 1.49 -0.77 -51.44
N ASN A 619 0.46 -1.62 -51.25
CA ASN A 619 0.40 -2.94 -51.88
C ASN A 619 0.18 -2.88 -53.40
N CYS A 620 -0.53 -1.88 -53.89
CA CYS A 620 -0.81 -1.71 -55.31
C CYS A 620 0.37 -1.10 -56.09
N VAL A 621 1.12 -0.19 -55.47
CA VAL A 621 2.24 0.55 -56.12
C VAL A 621 3.60 -0.05 -55.77
N GLY A 622 3.68 -0.85 -54.69
CA GLY A 622 4.91 -1.50 -54.22
C GLY A 622 5.87 -0.57 -53.46
N ILE A 623 5.37 0.57 -52.98
CA ILE A 623 6.13 1.58 -52.22
C ILE A 623 5.89 1.39 -50.73
N ASP A 624 6.95 1.51 -49.92
CA ASP A 624 6.89 1.31 -48.48
C ASP A 624 5.98 2.34 -47.79
N VAL A 625 5.21 1.91 -46.79
CA VAL A 625 4.12 2.71 -46.18
C VAL A 625 4.63 4.03 -45.60
N GLU A 626 5.89 4.07 -45.15
CA GLU A 626 6.52 5.24 -44.54
C GLU A 626 6.98 6.29 -45.58
N THR A 627 7.16 5.93 -46.84
CA THR A 627 7.63 6.84 -47.91
C THR A 627 6.52 7.24 -48.89
N ILE A 628 5.29 6.76 -48.69
CA ILE A 628 4.13 7.09 -49.55
C ILE A 628 3.85 8.59 -49.56
N ASP A 629 4.02 9.27 -48.42
CA ASP A 629 3.78 10.71 -48.30
C ASP A 629 4.76 11.54 -49.15
N GLU A 630 5.95 11.03 -49.42
CA GLU A 630 6.96 11.71 -50.25
C GLU A 630 6.72 11.53 -51.76
N GLY A 631 6.04 10.44 -52.16
CA GLY A 631 5.72 10.12 -53.56
C GLY A 631 4.26 10.37 -53.94
N LEU A 632 3.47 10.97 -53.06
CA LEU A 632 2.02 11.11 -53.19
C LEU A 632 1.66 12.10 -54.33
N ASP A 633 2.45 13.16 -54.49
CA ASP A 633 2.27 14.15 -55.56
C ASP A 633 2.51 13.52 -56.95
N ASP A 634 3.58 12.73 -57.11
CA ASP A 634 3.89 12.01 -58.36
C ASP A 634 2.81 10.96 -58.70
N LEU A 635 2.27 10.30 -57.68
CA LEU A 635 1.17 9.33 -57.80
C LEU A 635 -0.15 9.99 -58.19
N LEU A 636 -0.43 11.16 -57.63
CA LEU A 636 -1.63 11.93 -57.96
C LEU A 636 -1.56 12.44 -59.41
N GLU A 637 -0.40 12.94 -59.83
CA GLU A 637 -0.17 13.39 -61.21
C GLU A 637 -0.32 12.24 -62.22
N GLN A 638 0.18 11.04 -61.89
CA GLN A 638 -0.03 9.84 -62.72
C GLN A 638 -1.50 9.40 -62.79
N LEU A 639 -2.23 9.44 -61.66
CA LEU A 639 -3.65 9.07 -61.63
C LEU A 639 -4.53 10.08 -62.38
N GLU A 640 -4.23 11.38 -62.28
CA GLU A 640 -4.90 12.42 -63.06
C GLU A 640 -4.62 12.26 -64.55
N ALA A 641 -3.37 11.94 -64.93
CA ALA A 641 -3.01 11.65 -66.32
C ALA A 641 -3.72 10.38 -66.87
N ASP A 642 -3.82 9.31 -66.07
CA ASP A 642 -4.54 8.09 -66.43
C ASP A 642 -6.06 8.30 -66.52
N GLN A 643 -6.62 9.13 -65.65
CA GLN A 643 -8.03 9.51 -65.71
C GLN A 643 -8.33 10.29 -67.00
N GLN A 644 -7.48 11.26 -67.35
CA GLN A 644 -7.60 12.01 -68.60
C GLN A 644 -7.48 11.10 -69.84
N ASN A 645 -6.57 10.10 -69.80
CA ASN A 645 -6.44 9.11 -70.86
C ASN A 645 -7.68 8.21 -70.98
N ARG A 646 -8.28 7.77 -69.86
CA ARG A 646 -9.52 6.99 -69.85
C ARG A 646 -10.73 7.79 -70.34
N GLU A 647 -10.83 9.06 -69.97
CA GLU A 647 -11.87 9.96 -70.47
C GLU A 647 -11.73 10.20 -71.98
N MET A 648 -10.50 10.25 -72.51
CA MET A 648 -10.27 10.26 -73.96
C MET A 648 -10.63 8.93 -74.65
N GLU A 649 -10.38 7.77 -74.05
CA GLU A 649 -10.79 6.47 -74.61
C GLU A 649 -12.32 6.31 -74.66
N VAL A 650 -13.04 6.76 -73.63
CA VAL A 650 -14.52 6.67 -73.56
C VAL A 650 -15.18 7.56 -74.62
N VAL A 651 -14.59 8.71 -74.95
CA VAL A 651 -15.08 9.60 -76.01
C VAL A 651 -14.87 9.00 -77.42
N THR A 652 -13.97 8.03 -77.58
CA THR A 652 -13.73 7.36 -78.88
C THR A 652 -14.56 6.09 -79.11
N ALA A 653 -15.24 5.56 -78.09
CA ALA A 653 -16.02 4.33 -78.23
C ALA A 653 -17.46 4.55 -78.75
N ASP A 654 -17.94 5.79 -78.79
CA ASP A 654 -19.24 6.20 -79.36
C ASP A 654 -19.10 6.95 -80.70
N ALA A 655 -17.99 6.75 -81.43
CA ALA A 655 -17.76 7.29 -82.79
C ALA A 655 -17.38 6.21 -83.82
#